data_AF-A0A409VNE9-F1
#
_entry.id   AF-A0A409VNE9-F1
#
_cell.length_a   1.000
_cell.length_b   1.000
_cell.length_c   1.000
_cell.angle_alpha   90.00
_cell.angle_beta   90.00
_cell.angle_gamma   90.00
#
_symmetry.space_group_name_H-M   'P 1'
#
loop_
_entity.id
_entity.type
_entity.pdbx_description
1 polymer ?
#
loop_
_entity_poly.entity_id
_entity_poly.type
_entity_poly.pdbx_seq_one_letter_code
_entity_poly.pdbx_strand_id
1 'polypeptide(L)'
;MLHAHASPSTYILGGILVWMATVRSLRWRRYHAIHRKYLQKWENGKGPITAEEAQEIITVGAAYDMPLLLNYALAFALFKTYAIPSISELLNKTKQLSSVENVSKRYADTELLIGYVNPSMYGDDTKSSMDDPRSMIALARTNFIHSKYDISNDDYLYTLCLFALEPNTWACRWGWRKLSPLERHAYYVFWAEIGRRMQINDIPDSFESLSEWSKEYERVHMVPAQSNHDLAGFTLEELLAAVPAFGGLKAFGRRLAICLMDDNVREAMLYPKQSRLLQSAVWVLLLSVGVFQRWFLLPRNSPSTPVNVTQSFKTTEGCPRLHPNKWASRPWYRPEPTTPFGLWKEKILVKFGWYSEFPGTSLKSAGYRLEEMGPRVFENAGHEEVMCAASVLQGHPVVGPWSLEGRKGVYSKYDNPSTIFDILHRFLGILPSRSEILEYVQHAPPTAVVAGGILAWLVLVRAFRWRRYYAIHRKYGRKWDNGRGEITPEEAQEIIGVSFMYEMPLLLNYAVAFALFKTYGIPSISTLLVSTRQLKENVSKRYADTELLIATFFGCPISGFNDPSFHPDRAIPADDPRAMIAVARMNYLHSMHRILWASRWGWRSPSPLERHAYYIFWFEIGKRMGIKDIPDSLQGLIEWSEEYEERHMVPAQSNHELAEYTLDELLSAVPRVLGLKTFGKRVAICLMDDRVRVAMMYPEQPKLLQASVSILMSSIGFFQRWLLLPRISPRFPVDVSGRVPKLDKDSGCPRLHPNKWAARPWYRPEPTNILARWREQLLVKIGWYSEMPGPHLKSSGYRIEEMGPPRFENVGREEVMRLASQLQGRPITGPWSLEGRK
;
A
#
# COMPACT_ATOMS: atom_id res chain seq x y z
N MET A 1 53.04 5.79 25.40
CA MET A 1 52.03 6.62 24.68
C MET A 1 50.65 6.20 25.15
N LEU A 2 49.69 7.13 25.24
CA LEU A 2 48.34 6.85 25.78
C LEU A 2 47.37 6.44 24.66
N HIS A 3 46.73 5.27 24.79
CA HIS A 3 45.58 4.92 23.96
C HIS A 3 44.30 5.52 24.56
N ALA A 4 43.75 6.53 23.89
CA ALA A 4 42.47 7.13 24.30
C ALA A 4 41.29 6.24 23.89
N HIS A 5 40.65 5.58 24.87
CA HIS A 5 39.42 4.82 24.64
C HIS A 5 38.20 5.76 24.54
N ALA A 6 37.36 5.57 23.53
CA ALA A 6 36.16 6.39 23.34
C ALA A 6 35.06 6.04 24.37
N SER A 7 34.26 7.04 24.76
CA SER A 7 33.23 6.88 25.79
C SER A 7 32.06 5.98 25.34
N PRO A 8 31.39 5.25 26.27
CA PRO A 8 30.17 4.51 25.98
C PRO A 8 29.08 5.38 25.34
N SER A 9 28.94 6.63 25.81
CA SER A 9 28.03 7.62 25.23
C SER A 9 28.30 7.90 23.75
N THR A 10 29.53 7.73 23.25
CA THR A 10 29.86 7.94 21.82
C THR A 10 29.44 6.75 20.95
N TYR A 11 29.62 5.50 21.43
CA TYR A 11 29.13 4.31 20.72
C TYR A 11 27.61 4.25 20.67
N ILE A 12 26.96 4.61 21.78
CA ILE A 12 25.51 4.73 21.82
C ILE A 12 25.04 6.09 21.26
N LEU A 13 25.95 6.98 20.81
CA LEU A 13 25.69 8.05 19.82
C LEU A 13 25.93 7.59 18.36
N GLY A 14 26.49 6.41 18.14
CA GLY A 14 26.68 5.82 16.80
C GLY A 14 25.55 4.86 16.41
N GLY A 15 25.23 3.88 17.26
CA GLY A 15 24.42 2.70 16.89
C GLY A 15 22.97 3.04 16.49
N ILE A 16 22.28 3.82 17.31
CA ILE A 16 20.97 4.37 16.99
C ILE A 16 21.06 5.21 15.70
N LEU A 17 22.18 5.88 15.42
CA LEU A 17 22.26 6.75 14.25
C LEU A 17 22.42 5.98 12.93
N VAL A 18 23.18 4.89 12.94
CA VAL A 18 23.19 3.88 11.85
C VAL A 18 21.80 3.31 11.64
N TRP A 19 21.15 2.88 12.72
CA TRP A 19 19.83 2.26 12.75
C TRP A 19 18.79 3.27 12.23
N MET A 20 18.88 4.57 12.59
CA MET A 20 18.00 5.64 12.13
C MET A 20 18.06 5.70 10.60
N ALA A 21 19.27 5.90 10.05
CA ALA A 21 19.54 6.00 8.62
C ALA A 21 19.14 4.73 7.86
N THR A 22 19.52 3.57 8.41
CA THR A 22 19.11 2.25 7.93
C THR A 22 17.62 2.20 7.75
N VAL A 23 16.86 2.75 8.70
CA VAL A 23 15.45 2.47 8.75
C VAL A 23 14.60 3.52 8.11
N ARG A 24 14.87 4.83 8.15
CA ARG A 24 14.15 5.62 7.16
C ARG A 24 14.67 5.37 5.77
N SER A 25 15.85 4.85 5.53
CA SER A 25 16.14 4.32 4.21
C SER A 25 15.55 2.92 3.96
N LEU A 26 15.07 2.16 4.97
CA LEU A 26 14.10 1.05 4.78
C LEU A 26 12.66 1.59 4.60
N ARG A 27 12.39 2.80 5.07
CA ARG A 27 11.06 3.41 5.08
C ARG A 27 10.86 4.27 3.85
N TRP A 28 11.63 5.35 3.57
CA TRP A 28 12.18 5.76 2.23
C TRP A 28 12.90 4.54 1.56
N ARG A 29 12.17 3.41 1.36
CA ARG A 29 12.52 2.19 0.57
C ARG A 29 11.39 1.47 -0.13
N ARG A 30 10.29 1.06 0.52
CA ARG A 30 9.34 0.17 -0.20
C ARG A 30 8.66 0.97 -1.27
N TYR A 31 7.81 1.88 -0.89
CA TYR A 31 8.30 3.24 -0.83
C TYR A 31 9.25 3.73 -1.97
N HIS A 32 10.55 3.43 -2.11
CA HIS A 32 11.40 3.78 -3.28
C HIS A 32 12.02 2.58 -4.00
N ALA A 33 11.44 1.41 -3.80
CA ALA A 33 10.96 0.70 -4.95
C ALA A 33 9.59 1.22 -5.35
N ILE A 34 8.96 2.23 -4.70
CA ILE A 34 7.78 3.03 -5.11
C ILE A 34 7.97 4.63 -5.40
N HIS A 35 8.87 5.17 -6.29
CA HIS A 35 8.79 6.38 -7.23
C HIS A 35 9.95 6.59 -8.28
N ARG A 36 9.72 6.34 -9.58
CA ARG A 36 10.65 6.31 -10.74
C ARG A 36 9.87 5.80 -11.99
N LYS A 37 9.77 4.47 -12.08
CA LYS A 37 9.58 3.60 -13.24
C LYS A 37 8.12 3.57 -13.78
N TYR A 38 7.30 4.61 -13.54
CA TYR A 38 6.01 5.06 -14.14
C TYR A 38 5.75 6.51 -13.60
N LEU A 39 6.75 7.33 -13.28
CA LEU A 39 6.54 8.69 -12.75
C LEU A 39 6.02 9.61 -13.87
N GLN A 40 6.87 9.82 -14.86
CA GLN A 40 7.15 8.84 -15.90
C GLN A 40 6.11 7.77 -16.33
N LYS A 41 4.80 7.93 -16.21
CA LYS A 41 4.01 7.82 -17.45
C LYS A 41 3.00 8.99 -17.57
N TRP A 42 3.16 10.13 -16.86
CA TRP A 42 2.69 11.42 -17.42
C TRP A 42 3.40 12.72 -17.16
N GLU A 43 4.63 12.75 -16.69
CA GLU A 43 5.62 13.76 -17.19
C GLU A 43 5.64 13.97 -18.74
N ASN A 44 6.24 13.15 -19.67
CA ASN A 44 6.68 13.16 -21.14
C ASN A 44 5.83 12.96 -22.52
N GLY A 45 5.52 11.76 -23.09
CA GLY A 45 4.62 11.64 -24.30
C GLY A 45 3.87 10.29 -24.59
N LYS A 46 2.51 10.19 -24.52
CA LYS A 46 1.57 9.07 -24.93
C LYS A 46 1.09 7.84 -24.04
N GLY A 47 0.46 7.96 -22.85
CA GLY A 47 -0.21 6.85 -22.08
C GLY A 47 -1.02 7.32 -20.83
N PRO A 48 -2.08 6.61 -20.39
CA PRO A 48 -3.36 7.27 -20.08
C PRO A 48 -3.62 7.54 -18.64
N ILE A 49 -4.28 6.57 -17.95
CA ILE A 49 -4.33 6.06 -16.58
C ILE A 49 -5.26 4.82 -16.51
N THR A 50 -4.76 3.70 -17.04
CA THR A 50 -5.44 2.40 -17.16
C THR A 50 -5.94 1.80 -15.79
N ALA A 51 -7.07 1.02 -15.77
CA ALA A 51 -7.86 0.31 -14.70
C ALA A 51 -7.26 -0.68 -13.64
N GLU A 52 -7.02 -2.00 -13.87
CA GLU A 52 -6.41 -3.12 -13.02
C GLU A 52 -4.80 -3.49 -12.83
N GLU A 53 -3.61 -2.81 -13.21
CA GLU A 53 -2.15 -2.31 -12.74
C GLU A 53 -1.59 -1.43 -11.37
N ALA A 54 -1.90 -0.76 -10.15
CA ALA A 54 -2.89 0.10 -9.26
C ALA A 54 -3.56 -0.33 -7.90
N GLN A 55 -4.60 -1.12 -7.85
CA GLN A 55 -4.62 -2.41 -7.12
C GLN A 55 -3.22 -3.05 -6.82
N GLU A 56 -2.16 -2.53 -7.44
CA GLU A 56 -0.79 -2.36 -6.99
C GLU A 56 -0.36 -0.95 -6.39
N ILE A 57 -0.40 0.24 -7.04
CA ILE A 57 0.03 1.56 -6.44
C ILE A 57 -0.72 1.74 -5.13
N ILE A 58 -2.05 1.73 -5.15
CA ILE A 58 -2.98 1.78 -4.03
C ILE A 58 -2.63 0.69 -2.97
N THR A 59 -1.82 -0.32 -3.33
CA THR A 59 -1.21 -1.34 -2.45
C THR A 59 0.20 -1.02 -1.91
N VAL A 60 0.66 0.22 -1.75
CA VAL A 60 1.68 0.55 -0.71
C VAL A 60 1.23 1.55 0.35
N GLY A 61 -0.07 1.57 0.64
CA GLY A 61 -0.62 2.28 1.79
C GLY A 61 -1.26 1.30 2.73
N ALA A 62 -2.57 1.03 2.68
CA ALA A 62 -3.35 0.52 3.82
C ALA A 62 -2.97 -0.87 4.41
N ALA A 63 -1.83 -1.47 4.07
CA ALA A 63 -1.14 -2.50 4.85
C ALA A 63 0.25 -2.94 4.35
N TYR A 64 0.64 -2.59 3.11
CA TYR A 64 1.79 -1.91 2.48
C TYR A 64 2.29 -0.90 3.45
N ASP A 65 2.41 0.35 3.04
CA ASP A 65 3.09 1.24 3.93
C ASP A 65 2.49 1.37 5.36
N MET A 66 1.17 1.22 5.65
CA MET A 66 0.53 0.97 6.99
C MET A 66 -1.04 0.58 7.00
N PRO A 67 -1.80 -0.12 7.95
CA PRO A 67 -3.32 -0.37 8.04
C PRO A 67 -4.21 0.20 9.25
N LEU A 68 -3.66 1.00 10.21
CA LEU A 68 -4.19 1.66 11.46
C LEU A 68 -5.12 2.69 10.98
N LEU A 69 -4.61 3.88 10.98
CA LEU A 69 -5.20 4.98 10.33
C LEU A 69 -4.97 4.90 8.82
N LEU A 70 -5.17 3.70 8.27
CA LEU A 70 -5.84 3.34 7.04
C LEU A 70 -6.54 1.97 7.30
N ASN A 71 -7.59 1.99 8.14
CA ASN A 71 -8.82 1.19 8.01
C ASN A 71 -10.11 1.92 8.52
N TYR A 72 -10.09 3.24 8.70
CA TYR A 72 -10.77 3.96 9.81
C TYR A 72 -11.08 5.48 9.61
N ALA A 73 -10.57 6.12 8.56
CA ALA A 73 -11.21 7.25 7.88
C ALA A 73 -11.84 6.72 6.59
N LEU A 74 -11.70 5.39 6.45
CA LEU A 74 -12.68 4.54 5.93
C LEU A 74 -13.78 4.74 6.96
N ALA A 75 -13.55 4.35 8.22
CA ALA A 75 -14.40 4.76 9.36
C ALA A 75 -14.48 6.30 9.71
N PHE A 76 -14.48 7.18 8.71
CA PHE A 76 -14.87 8.60 8.78
C PHE A 76 -15.63 9.10 7.52
N ALA A 77 -15.65 8.44 6.37
CA ALA A 77 -16.16 9.07 5.15
C ALA A 77 -17.66 8.78 4.80
N LEU A 78 -18.31 7.67 5.23
CA LEU A 78 -19.77 7.54 5.36
C LEU A 78 -20.12 8.39 6.57
N PHE A 79 -19.28 8.44 7.61
CA PHE A 79 -19.51 9.32 8.73
C PHE A 79 -19.62 10.76 8.23
N LYS A 80 -18.75 11.17 7.31
CA LYS A 80 -18.86 12.44 6.60
C LYS A 80 -19.97 12.43 5.51
N THR A 81 -20.43 11.30 4.95
CA THR A 81 -21.70 11.26 4.17
C THR A 81 -22.91 11.48 5.07
N TYR A 82 -22.85 11.09 6.34
CA TYR A 82 -23.86 11.44 7.34
C TYR A 82 -23.87 12.95 7.62
N ALA A 83 -22.94 13.76 7.09
CA ALA A 83 -23.06 15.22 7.13
C ALA A 83 -23.95 15.80 6.00
N ILE A 84 -24.48 14.95 5.11
CA ILE A 84 -25.44 15.32 4.05
C ILE A 84 -26.83 14.78 4.41
N PRO A 85 -27.88 15.63 4.46
CA PRO A 85 -29.21 15.21 4.89
C PRO A 85 -29.82 14.06 4.08
N SER A 86 -29.71 14.08 2.75
CA SER A 86 -30.27 13.06 1.86
C SER A 86 -29.68 11.66 2.11
N ILE A 87 -28.35 11.57 2.26
CA ILE A 87 -27.66 10.31 2.58
C ILE A 87 -27.97 9.85 4.01
N SER A 88 -27.92 10.77 4.99
CA SER A 88 -28.17 10.43 6.39
C SER A 88 -29.62 10.00 6.63
N GLU A 89 -30.59 10.63 5.96
CA GLU A 89 -31.98 10.19 5.94
C GLU A 89 -32.16 8.80 5.33
N LEU A 90 -31.60 8.54 4.15
CA LEU A 90 -31.72 7.22 3.51
C LEU A 90 -31.17 6.11 4.39
N LEU A 91 -29.99 6.32 4.98
CA LEU A 91 -29.38 5.37 5.90
C LEU A 91 -30.21 5.16 7.17
N ASN A 92 -30.80 6.24 7.73
CA ASN A 92 -31.75 6.16 8.84
C ASN A 92 -33.08 5.46 8.46
N LYS A 93 -33.50 5.52 7.19
CA LYS A 93 -34.64 4.76 6.66
C LYS A 93 -34.31 3.25 6.56
N THR A 94 -33.08 2.85 6.22
CA THR A 94 -32.68 1.41 6.10
C THR A 94 -32.72 0.61 7.41
N LYS A 95 -32.68 1.26 8.58
CA LYS A 95 -32.52 0.65 9.93
C LYS A 95 -31.31 -0.28 10.13
N GLN A 96 -30.40 -0.36 9.16
CA GLN A 96 -29.17 -1.15 9.27
C GLN A 96 -28.07 -0.43 10.06
N LEU A 97 -28.29 0.83 10.47
CA LEU A 97 -27.38 1.62 11.31
C LEU A 97 -28.04 2.15 12.61
N SER A 98 -29.25 1.69 12.95
CA SER A 98 -30.01 2.16 14.13
C SER A 98 -29.99 1.21 15.33
N SER A 99 -29.08 0.23 15.36
CA SER A 99 -28.85 -0.65 16.52
C SER A 99 -27.41 -1.19 16.52
N VAL A 100 -26.82 -1.42 17.70
CA VAL A 100 -25.43 -1.90 17.83
C VAL A 100 -25.20 -3.24 17.11
N GLU A 101 -26.20 -4.12 17.05
CA GLU A 101 -26.08 -5.38 16.28
C GLU A 101 -26.06 -5.13 14.77
N ASN A 102 -27.02 -4.35 14.25
CA ASN A 102 -27.09 -4.05 12.82
C ASN A 102 -25.88 -3.24 12.37
N VAL A 103 -25.47 -2.23 13.16
CA VAL A 103 -24.25 -1.45 12.93
C VAL A 103 -23.05 -2.38 12.90
N SER A 104 -22.84 -3.24 13.90
CA SER A 104 -21.62 -4.06 13.95
C SER A 104 -21.59 -5.17 12.88
N LYS A 105 -22.74 -5.77 12.53
CA LYS A 105 -22.81 -6.67 11.36
C LYS A 105 -22.57 -5.88 10.07
N ARG A 106 -23.24 -4.75 9.83
CA ARG A 106 -23.00 -3.91 8.65
C ARG A 106 -21.52 -3.50 8.58
N TYR A 107 -20.96 -2.96 9.65
CA TYR A 107 -19.55 -2.57 9.73
C TYR A 107 -18.56 -3.74 9.51
N ALA A 108 -18.97 -4.99 9.75
CA ALA A 108 -18.21 -6.21 9.45
C ALA A 108 -18.45 -6.77 8.04
N ASP A 109 -19.69 -6.80 7.55
CA ASP A 109 -20.11 -7.30 6.23
C ASP A 109 -19.81 -6.32 5.12
N THR A 110 -20.09 -5.04 5.37
CA THR A 110 -19.39 -3.95 4.71
C THR A 110 -17.91 -4.30 4.87
N GLU A 111 -17.24 -4.46 6.07
CA GLU A 111 -15.78 -4.80 6.15
C GLU A 111 -15.34 -6.05 5.35
N LEU A 112 -16.23 -6.90 4.85
CA LEU A 112 -15.89 -8.13 4.15
C LEU A 112 -16.36 -8.17 2.69
N LEU A 113 -17.27 -7.30 2.26
CA LEU A 113 -17.39 -6.83 0.87
C LEU A 113 -16.29 -5.81 0.56
N ILE A 114 -16.06 -4.86 1.49
CA ILE A 114 -14.78 -4.19 1.82
C ILE A 114 -13.65 -5.21 1.91
N GLY A 115 -13.95 -6.47 2.14
CA GLY A 115 -13.01 -7.56 2.18
C GLY A 115 -12.66 -8.15 0.84
N TYR A 116 -13.60 -8.30 -0.09
CA TYR A 116 -13.35 -9.04 -1.32
C TYR A 116 -13.46 -8.37 -2.68
N VAL A 117 -14.08 -7.21 -2.85
CA VAL A 117 -13.77 -6.31 -4.01
C VAL A 117 -12.37 -5.70 -3.84
N ASN A 118 -11.52 -6.50 -3.20
CA ASN A 118 -10.74 -6.21 -2.03
C ASN A 118 -9.92 -7.47 -1.64
N PRO A 119 -8.72 -7.31 -1.04
CA PRO A 119 -7.45 -7.72 -1.65
C PRO A 119 -7.57 -9.12 -2.30
N SER A 120 -7.97 -9.22 -3.58
CA SER A 120 -8.23 -10.54 -4.22
C SER A 120 -8.18 -10.77 -5.75
N MET A 121 -8.21 -9.81 -6.70
CA MET A 121 -8.30 -10.20 -8.15
C MET A 121 -7.24 -11.14 -8.70
N TYR A 122 -6.01 -11.26 -8.15
CA TYR A 122 -5.18 -12.45 -8.46
C TYR A 122 -4.92 -13.35 -7.25
N GLY A 123 -4.82 -14.64 -7.59
CA GLY A 123 -4.29 -15.72 -6.76
C GLY A 123 -2.76 -15.68 -6.60
N ASP A 124 -2.12 -16.83 -6.77
CA ASP A 124 -0.69 -17.07 -6.51
C ASP A 124 0.11 -17.33 -7.81
N ASP A 125 1.43 -17.53 -7.69
CA ASP A 125 2.49 -17.50 -8.74
C ASP A 125 2.38 -18.55 -9.90
N THR A 126 1.19 -19.10 -10.23
CA THR A 126 0.99 -20.09 -11.32
C THR A 126 -0.32 -19.93 -12.09
N LYS A 127 -0.22 -19.72 -13.42
CA LYS A 127 -1.29 -19.50 -14.41
C LYS A 127 -2.02 -18.16 -14.31
N SER A 128 -2.89 -17.95 -15.31
CA SER A 128 -3.76 -16.80 -15.55
C SER A 128 -4.24 -16.14 -14.27
N SER A 129 -4.04 -14.84 -14.22
CA SER A 129 -4.38 -14.01 -13.09
C SER A 129 -5.81 -13.49 -13.14
N MET A 130 -6.50 -13.67 -14.27
CA MET A 130 -7.95 -13.43 -14.41
C MET A 130 -8.78 -14.44 -13.59
N ASP A 131 -8.18 -15.55 -13.15
CA ASP A 131 -8.88 -16.71 -12.59
C ASP A 131 -9.36 -16.54 -11.11
N ASP A 132 -9.27 -15.36 -10.48
CA ASP A 132 -9.77 -15.13 -9.10
C ASP A 132 -11.05 -14.26 -9.05
N PRO A 133 -12.24 -14.88 -9.06
CA PRO A 133 -13.52 -14.19 -9.21
C PRO A 133 -13.97 -13.43 -7.95
N ARG A 134 -13.30 -13.61 -6.80
CA ARG A 134 -13.78 -13.14 -5.49
C ARG A 134 -14.15 -11.65 -5.50
N SER A 135 -13.44 -10.86 -6.28
CA SER A 135 -13.68 -9.42 -6.34
C SER A 135 -14.83 -8.97 -7.22
N MET A 136 -15.11 -9.67 -8.31
CA MET A 136 -16.32 -9.41 -9.08
C MET A 136 -17.56 -9.92 -8.36
N ILE A 137 -17.47 -11.04 -7.62
CA ILE A 137 -18.56 -11.53 -6.78
C ILE A 137 -18.93 -10.51 -5.70
N ALA A 138 -17.95 -9.95 -4.98
CA ALA A 138 -18.22 -8.94 -3.96
C ALA A 138 -18.69 -7.59 -4.55
N LEU A 139 -18.32 -7.26 -5.80
CA LEU A 139 -18.76 -6.04 -6.50
C LEU A 139 -20.21 -6.20 -6.93
N ALA A 140 -20.50 -7.28 -7.67
CA ALA A 140 -21.84 -7.69 -8.03
C ALA A 140 -22.75 -7.75 -6.80
N ARG A 141 -22.23 -8.20 -5.65
CA ARG A 141 -22.98 -8.19 -4.38
C ARG A 141 -23.25 -6.79 -3.85
N THR A 142 -22.29 -5.89 -3.94
CA THR A 142 -22.46 -4.47 -3.54
C THR A 142 -23.52 -3.81 -4.42
N ASN A 143 -23.42 -3.98 -5.75
CA ASN A 143 -24.44 -3.60 -6.73
C ASN A 143 -25.83 -4.16 -6.41
N PHE A 144 -25.92 -5.47 -6.17
CA PHE A 144 -27.19 -6.11 -5.85
C PHE A 144 -27.84 -5.50 -4.60
N ILE A 145 -27.07 -5.23 -3.54
CA ILE A 145 -27.59 -4.60 -2.31
C ILE A 145 -27.99 -3.13 -2.58
N HIS A 146 -27.16 -2.38 -3.31
CA HIS A 146 -27.40 -0.97 -3.62
C HIS A 146 -28.63 -0.78 -4.52
N SER A 147 -28.86 -1.68 -5.49
CA SER A 147 -30.04 -1.69 -6.38
C SER A 147 -31.39 -1.82 -5.66
N LYS A 148 -31.41 -2.05 -4.34
CA LYS A 148 -32.63 -2.14 -3.52
C LYS A 148 -32.97 -0.81 -2.83
N TYR A 149 -32.25 0.27 -3.14
CA TYR A 149 -32.43 1.60 -2.60
C TYR A 149 -32.40 2.66 -3.71
N ASP A 150 -33.26 3.65 -3.60
CA ASP A 150 -33.19 4.86 -4.44
C ASP A 150 -32.09 5.78 -3.88
N ILE A 151 -31.00 5.92 -4.63
CA ILE A 151 -29.84 6.74 -4.29
C ILE A 151 -29.59 7.64 -5.49
N SER A 152 -29.75 8.97 -5.31
CA SER A 152 -29.55 9.93 -6.41
C SER A 152 -28.13 9.84 -6.93
N ASN A 153 -27.91 10.11 -8.23
CA ASN A 153 -26.56 10.12 -8.82
C ASN A 153 -25.57 10.98 -8.03
N ASP A 154 -26.06 12.02 -7.35
CA ASP A 154 -25.30 13.07 -6.69
C ASP A 154 -25.07 12.82 -5.20
N ASP A 155 -25.99 12.15 -4.51
CA ASP A 155 -25.74 11.53 -3.19
C ASP A 155 -24.75 10.40 -3.32
N TYR A 156 -24.98 9.58 -4.35
CA TYR A 156 -23.97 8.73 -4.89
C TYR A 156 -22.72 9.60 -5.23
N LEU A 157 -22.77 10.76 -5.92
CA LEU A 157 -21.56 11.50 -6.42
C LEU A 157 -20.78 12.14 -5.29
N TYR A 158 -21.42 12.35 -4.15
CA TYR A 158 -20.77 12.85 -2.98
C TYR A 158 -20.31 11.73 -2.03
N THR A 159 -21.06 10.63 -2.02
CA THR A 159 -20.49 9.33 -1.69
C THR A 159 -19.24 9.16 -2.55
N LEU A 160 -19.20 9.48 -3.88
CA LEU A 160 -17.97 9.63 -4.66
C LEU A 160 -17.03 10.60 -3.89
N CYS A 161 -17.40 11.87 -3.78
CA CYS A 161 -16.56 12.94 -3.27
C CYS A 161 -15.71 12.62 -2.05
N LEU A 162 -16.33 12.38 -0.90
CA LEU A 162 -15.67 12.15 0.40
C LEU A 162 -14.72 10.99 0.39
N PHE A 163 -15.20 10.06 -0.38
CA PHE A 163 -14.65 8.80 -0.57
C PHE A 163 -13.55 8.91 -1.61
N ALA A 164 -13.31 10.06 -2.24
CA ALA A 164 -11.94 10.52 -2.37
C ALA A 164 -11.60 11.14 -1.03
N LEU A 165 -11.81 12.46 -0.87
CA LEU A 165 -11.38 13.46 0.15
C LEU A 165 -10.81 13.01 1.50
N GLU A 166 -11.02 11.79 1.93
CA GLU A 166 -10.95 11.40 3.33
C GLU A 166 -10.01 10.21 3.66
N PRO A 167 -9.08 9.79 2.77
CA PRO A 167 -7.69 9.39 3.02
C PRO A 167 -6.58 10.40 2.78
N ASN A 168 -6.82 11.65 2.37
CA ASN A 168 -5.70 12.62 2.27
C ASN A 168 -5.79 13.87 3.16
N THR A 169 -6.96 14.31 3.62
CA THR A 169 -7.01 15.70 4.15
C THR A 169 -6.48 15.73 5.56
N TRP A 170 -6.97 14.82 6.39
CA TRP A 170 -6.27 14.41 7.59
C TRP A 170 -4.83 13.98 7.23
N ALA A 171 -4.56 13.43 6.04
CA ALA A 171 -3.26 12.88 5.69
C ALA A 171 -2.25 13.95 5.36
N CYS A 172 -2.63 15.22 5.44
CA CYS A 172 -1.75 16.36 5.36
C CYS A 172 -1.60 17.09 6.67
N ARG A 173 -2.44 16.77 7.65
CA ARG A 173 -2.51 17.48 8.92
C ARG A 173 -1.65 16.77 9.99
N TRP A 174 -1.25 15.53 9.76
CA TRP A 174 -0.86 14.60 10.82
C TRP A 174 0.44 13.75 10.58
N GLY A 175 0.42 12.54 10.02
CA GLY A 175 1.51 11.59 9.70
C GLY A 175 2.54 11.79 8.57
N TRP A 176 2.82 10.70 7.83
CA TRP A 176 4.18 10.32 7.42
C TRP A 176 4.78 10.68 6.10
N ARG A 177 3.99 10.81 5.03
CA ARG A 177 4.38 10.80 3.61
C ARG A 177 3.50 11.66 2.72
N LYS A 178 4.00 12.50 1.80
CA LYS A 178 3.18 13.59 1.21
C LYS A 178 2.01 13.12 0.44
N LEU A 179 1.85 11.83 0.19
CA LEU A 179 0.67 11.38 -0.48
C LEU A 179 0.74 12.13 -1.84
N SER A 180 1.80 12.00 -2.67
CA SER A 180 2.14 12.95 -3.75
C SER A 180 0.99 13.51 -4.59
N PRO A 181 1.16 14.68 -5.20
CA PRO A 181 1.46 14.69 -6.63
C PRO A 181 0.93 13.57 -7.55
N LEU A 182 1.65 12.49 -7.80
CA LEU A 182 1.24 11.46 -8.75
C LEU A 182 0.40 10.33 -8.16
N GLU A 183 0.64 10.13 -6.87
CA GLU A 183 -0.32 9.78 -5.86
C GLU A 183 -1.60 10.67 -5.88
N ARG A 184 -1.77 11.64 -6.79
CA ARG A 184 -2.97 12.47 -6.91
C ARG A 184 -3.81 12.24 -8.17
N HIS A 185 -3.61 11.12 -8.86
CA HIS A 185 -4.44 10.68 -9.96
C HIS A 185 -5.58 9.67 -9.69
N ALA A 186 -5.27 8.58 -9.02
CA ALA A 186 -5.80 7.26 -9.24
C ALA A 186 -6.33 6.56 -7.96
N TYR A 187 -6.85 7.37 -7.04
CA TYR A 187 -7.96 7.07 -6.14
C TYR A 187 -9.18 7.30 -7.05
N TYR A 188 -9.21 8.31 -7.96
CA TYR A 188 -10.32 8.76 -8.78
C TYR A 188 -10.45 7.77 -9.85
N VAL A 189 -9.35 7.62 -10.57
CA VAL A 189 -9.06 6.48 -11.39
C VAL A 189 -8.64 5.39 -10.44
N PHE A 190 -9.57 5.01 -9.62
CA PHE A 190 -9.75 3.73 -9.03
C PHE A 190 -11.21 3.69 -8.49
N TRP A 191 -11.86 4.81 -8.31
CA TRP A 191 -13.07 4.95 -7.58
C TRP A 191 -14.39 4.21 -7.95
N ALA A 192 -15.29 4.72 -8.75
CA ALA A 192 -14.87 5.14 -10.06
C ALA A 192 -13.82 4.12 -10.60
N GLU A 193 -13.89 2.75 -10.78
CA GLU A 193 -14.77 1.69 -11.41
C GLU A 193 -15.09 0.43 -10.64
N ILE A 194 -15.08 0.54 -9.33
CA ILE A 194 -16.33 0.15 -8.70
C ILE A 194 -17.40 1.12 -9.19
N GLY A 195 -17.01 2.37 -9.43
CA GLY A 195 -17.37 3.24 -10.58
C GLY A 195 -18.18 2.77 -11.82
N ARG A 196 -17.63 2.89 -13.05
CA ARG A 196 -18.14 2.36 -14.34
C ARG A 196 -18.55 0.88 -14.33
N ARG A 197 -18.43 0.15 -13.20
CA ARG A 197 -19.04 -1.18 -12.97
C ARG A 197 -20.18 -1.17 -11.90
N MET A 198 -20.56 -0.01 -11.32
CA MET A 198 -21.74 0.30 -10.49
C MET A 198 -22.74 1.29 -11.15
N GLN A 199 -22.50 1.72 -12.40
CA GLN A 199 -23.50 2.29 -13.34
C GLN A 199 -24.12 3.65 -12.95
N ILE A 200 -23.46 4.75 -13.30
CA ILE A 200 -23.73 6.06 -12.68
C ILE A 200 -23.11 7.18 -13.54
N ASN A 201 -23.52 8.44 -13.40
CA ASN A 201 -23.24 9.45 -14.43
C ASN A 201 -22.58 10.75 -13.91
N ASP A 202 -22.14 11.56 -14.88
CA ASP A 202 -21.75 12.96 -14.73
C ASP A 202 -20.61 13.17 -13.73
N ILE A 203 -19.43 12.74 -14.17
CA ILE A 203 -18.22 12.84 -13.39
C ILE A 203 -17.10 13.43 -14.33
N PRO A 204 -16.73 14.73 -14.16
CA PRO A 204 -15.85 15.96 -15.44
C PRO A 204 -14.56 15.61 -16.23
N ASP A 205 -13.95 16.66 -16.82
CA ASP A 205 -12.60 16.64 -17.41
C ASP A 205 -11.54 17.76 -17.07
N SER A 206 -11.65 18.51 -15.97
CA SER A 206 -10.51 19.25 -15.34
C SER A 206 -10.21 18.65 -13.96
N PHE A 207 -8.98 18.29 -13.55
CA PHE A 207 -8.83 17.44 -12.31
C PHE A 207 -9.35 18.24 -11.17
N GLU A 208 -8.64 19.32 -10.89
CA GLU A 208 -9.00 20.37 -9.96
C GLU A 208 -10.56 20.58 -9.85
N SER A 209 -11.34 20.45 -10.93
CA SER A 209 -12.79 20.71 -10.92
C SER A 209 -13.78 19.70 -10.29
N LEU A 210 -13.47 18.44 -9.93
CA LEU A 210 -14.45 17.63 -9.10
C LEU A 210 -14.38 17.98 -7.60
N SER A 211 -13.71 19.06 -7.23
CA SER A 211 -13.62 19.56 -5.85
C SER A 211 -13.33 21.03 -5.78
N GLU A 212 -13.30 21.70 -6.93
CA GLU A 212 -14.45 22.56 -7.16
C GLU A 212 -15.79 21.80 -6.91
N TRP A 213 -16.29 20.87 -7.76
CA TRP A 213 -17.55 20.08 -7.56
C TRP A 213 -17.77 19.58 -6.13
N SER A 214 -16.83 18.85 -5.52
CA SER A 214 -16.96 18.33 -4.15
C SER A 214 -16.93 19.37 -3.05
N LYS A 215 -16.15 20.45 -3.15
CA LYS A 215 -16.24 21.52 -2.15
C LYS A 215 -17.50 22.32 -2.36
N GLU A 216 -17.94 22.46 -3.60
CA GLU A 216 -19.20 23.08 -3.98
C GLU A 216 -20.39 22.27 -3.46
N TYR A 217 -20.34 20.94 -3.58
CA TYR A 217 -21.33 20.04 -3.01
C TYR A 217 -21.29 20.07 -1.48
N GLU A 218 -20.11 20.11 -0.83
CA GLU A 218 -20.05 20.40 0.61
C GLU A 218 -20.64 21.79 0.93
N ARG A 219 -20.36 22.81 0.13
CA ARG A 219 -20.82 24.20 0.32
C ARG A 219 -22.35 24.35 0.15
N VAL A 220 -22.97 23.50 -0.67
CA VAL A 220 -24.41 23.54 -0.99
C VAL A 220 -25.21 22.55 -0.14
N HIS A 221 -24.70 21.33 0.10
CA HIS A 221 -25.45 20.23 0.70
C HIS A 221 -24.99 19.82 2.11
N MET A 222 -23.79 20.21 2.57
CA MET A 222 -23.33 19.91 3.94
C MET A 222 -23.89 20.90 4.96
N VAL A 223 -25.20 20.78 5.20
CA VAL A 223 -25.97 21.66 6.09
C VAL A 223 -26.32 20.97 7.42
N PRO A 224 -26.53 21.74 8.51
CA PRO A 224 -26.99 21.19 9.79
C PRO A 224 -28.34 20.48 9.70
N ALA A 225 -28.38 19.21 10.11
CA ALA A 225 -29.62 18.41 10.19
C ALA A 225 -29.59 17.40 11.35
N GLN A 226 -30.77 17.03 11.86
CA GLN A 226 -30.86 16.07 12.97
C GLN A 226 -30.51 14.64 12.54
N SER A 227 -30.91 14.25 11.32
CA SER A 227 -30.56 12.95 10.72
C SER A 227 -29.05 12.70 10.68
N ASN A 228 -28.27 13.77 10.47
CA ASN A 228 -26.81 13.76 10.51
C ASN A 228 -26.28 13.45 11.92
N HIS A 229 -26.83 14.14 12.93
CA HIS A 229 -26.44 14.00 14.33
C HIS A 229 -26.73 12.60 14.89
N ASP A 230 -27.92 12.06 14.59
CA ASP A 230 -28.37 10.76 15.09
C ASP A 230 -27.51 9.62 14.55
N LEU A 231 -27.26 9.62 13.24
CA LEU A 231 -26.51 8.58 12.54
C LEU A 231 -25.00 8.61 12.88
N ALA A 232 -24.45 9.82 13.05
CA ALA A 232 -23.14 10.01 13.65
C ALA A 232 -23.10 9.51 15.11
N GLY A 233 -24.16 9.74 15.89
CA GLY A 233 -24.32 9.25 17.26
C GLY A 233 -24.19 7.73 17.38
N PHE A 234 -24.97 6.97 16.60
CA PHE A 234 -24.89 5.50 16.61
C PHE A 234 -23.50 4.97 16.21
N THR A 235 -22.83 5.62 15.26
CA THR A 235 -21.50 5.21 14.77
C THR A 235 -20.39 5.52 15.78
N LEU A 236 -20.46 6.67 16.47
CA LEU A 236 -19.58 6.98 17.60
C LEU A 236 -19.75 5.99 18.76
N GLU A 237 -20.97 5.49 18.99
CA GLU A 237 -21.22 4.50 20.05
C GLU A 237 -20.63 3.12 19.77
N GLU A 238 -20.61 2.64 18.51
CA GLU A 238 -19.90 1.41 18.10
C GLU A 238 -18.37 1.60 18.18
N LEU A 239 -17.85 2.73 17.67
CA LEU A 239 -16.40 3.03 17.73
C LEU A 239 -15.89 3.13 19.18
N LEU A 240 -16.77 3.53 20.11
CA LEU A 240 -16.53 3.59 21.56
C LEU A 240 -17.08 2.38 22.33
N ALA A 241 -17.55 1.31 21.67
CA ALA A 241 -18.12 0.13 22.36
C ALA A 241 -17.09 -0.59 23.25
N ALA A 242 -15.82 -0.59 22.85
CA ALA A 242 -14.70 -1.13 23.62
C ALA A 242 -14.04 -0.09 24.56
N VAL A 243 -14.67 1.06 24.81
CA VAL A 243 -14.19 2.08 25.77
C VAL A 243 -15.06 2.02 27.03
N PRO A 244 -14.49 1.76 28.23
CA PRO A 244 -15.26 1.71 29.46
C PRO A 244 -16.03 3.00 29.74
N ALA A 245 -17.26 2.88 30.23
CA ALA A 245 -18.11 4.03 30.56
C ALA A 245 -17.72 4.74 31.86
N PHE A 246 -16.98 4.07 32.76
CA PHE A 246 -16.59 4.65 34.06
C PHE A 246 -15.63 5.84 33.90
N GLY A 247 -15.61 6.71 34.91
CA GLY A 247 -14.70 7.87 34.97
C GLY A 247 -14.85 8.88 33.82
N GLY A 248 -15.97 8.83 33.08
CA GLY A 248 -16.20 9.68 31.91
C GLY A 248 -15.34 9.33 30.69
N LEU A 249 -14.62 8.20 30.69
CA LEU A 249 -13.67 7.83 29.63
C LEU A 249 -14.34 7.75 28.24
N LYS A 250 -15.55 7.21 28.15
CA LYS A 250 -16.33 7.16 26.91
C LYS A 250 -16.78 8.56 26.44
N ALA A 251 -17.17 9.46 27.36
CA ALA A 251 -17.51 10.84 27.02
C ALA A 251 -16.28 11.65 26.57
N PHE A 252 -15.11 11.43 27.20
CA PHE A 252 -13.84 11.98 26.75
C PHE A 252 -13.45 11.44 25.37
N GLY A 253 -13.61 10.13 25.13
CA GLY A 253 -13.42 9.50 23.81
C GLY A 253 -14.28 10.13 22.72
N ARG A 254 -15.56 10.44 23.01
CA ARG A 254 -16.44 11.16 22.08
C ARG A 254 -15.93 12.57 21.77
N ARG A 255 -15.40 13.30 22.77
CA ARG A 255 -14.77 14.62 22.57
C ARG A 255 -13.47 14.54 21.76
N LEU A 256 -12.67 13.49 21.93
CA LEU A 256 -11.51 13.22 21.08
C LEU A 256 -11.97 13.02 19.62
N ALA A 257 -12.99 12.20 19.38
CA ALA A 257 -13.56 11.99 18.03
C ALA A 257 -14.09 13.29 17.38
N ILE A 258 -14.75 14.16 18.15
CA ILE A 258 -15.21 15.47 17.66
C ILE A 258 -14.04 16.41 17.29
N CYS A 259 -12.85 16.25 17.89
CA CYS A 259 -11.65 17.01 17.49
C CYS A 259 -11.02 16.57 16.15
N LEU A 260 -11.62 15.58 15.48
CA LEU A 260 -11.11 14.95 14.26
C LEU A 260 -12.00 15.27 13.05
N MET A 261 -13.23 15.72 13.32
CA MET A 261 -14.16 16.26 12.34
C MET A 261 -13.65 17.62 11.85
N ASP A 262 -13.86 17.89 10.56
CA ASP A 262 -13.67 19.22 10.00
C ASP A 262 -14.76 20.17 10.52
N ASP A 263 -14.53 21.47 10.54
CA ASP A 263 -15.47 22.40 11.19
C ASP A 263 -16.86 22.39 10.50
N ASN A 264 -16.93 22.25 9.17
CA ASN A 264 -18.19 22.10 8.44
C ASN A 264 -18.89 20.77 8.76
N VAL A 265 -18.16 19.65 8.81
CA VAL A 265 -18.70 18.32 9.17
C VAL A 265 -19.27 18.35 10.59
N ARG A 266 -18.51 18.94 11.52
CA ARG A 266 -18.91 19.12 12.91
C ARG A 266 -20.17 19.96 13.04
N GLU A 267 -20.30 21.04 12.26
CA GLU A 267 -21.46 21.93 12.27
C GLU A 267 -22.69 21.29 11.63
N ALA A 268 -22.50 20.57 10.51
CA ALA A 268 -23.56 19.80 9.86
C ALA A 268 -24.10 18.64 10.71
N MET A 269 -23.28 18.11 11.61
CA MET A 269 -23.66 17.12 12.63
C MET A 269 -24.07 17.74 13.98
N LEU A 270 -24.23 19.07 14.08
CA LEU A 270 -24.64 19.77 15.30
C LEU A 270 -23.70 19.53 16.52
N TYR A 271 -22.43 19.18 16.31
CA TYR A 271 -21.50 18.89 17.41
C TYR A 271 -20.79 20.15 17.94
N PRO A 272 -20.59 20.27 19.27
CA PRO A 272 -19.99 21.45 19.88
C PRO A 272 -18.49 21.55 19.54
N LYS A 273 -18.05 22.77 19.18
CA LYS A 273 -16.63 23.08 18.94
C LYS A 273 -15.80 22.79 20.20
N GLN A 274 -14.74 22.00 20.05
CA GLN A 274 -13.88 21.63 21.18
C GLN A 274 -12.84 22.73 21.47
N SER A 275 -12.27 22.73 22.68
CA SER A 275 -11.30 23.76 23.05
C SER A 275 -10.04 23.66 22.19
N ARG A 276 -9.44 24.80 21.81
CA ARG A 276 -8.22 24.82 21.01
C ARG A 276 -7.09 24.00 21.64
N LEU A 277 -6.98 23.99 22.97
CA LEU A 277 -6.02 23.12 23.66
C LEU A 277 -6.31 21.63 23.45
N LEU A 278 -7.58 21.18 23.53
CA LEU A 278 -7.91 19.78 23.27
C LEU A 278 -7.72 19.44 21.78
N GLN A 279 -8.15 20.32 20.87
CA GLN A 279 -7.93 20.15 19.43
C GLN A 279 -6.44 20.11 19.08
N SER A 280 -5.59 20.94 19.71
CA SER A 280 -4.14 20.91 19.54
C SER A 280 -3.47 19.74 20.26
N ALA A 281 -3.95 19.32 21.44
CA ALA A 281 -3.40 18.17 22.16
C ALA A 281 -3.76 16.85 21.47
N VAL A 282 -4.98 16.75 20.92
CA VAL A 282 -5.36 15.81 19.87
C VAL A 282 -4.36 16.00 18.73
N TRP A 283 -4.38 17.10 18.00
CA TRP A 283 -3.60 17.26 16.78
C TRP A 283 -2.10 16.99 16.92
N VAL A 284 -1.48 17.30 18.07
CA VAL A 284 -0.06 17.08 18.39
C VAL A 284 0.24 15.70 18.98
N LEU A 285 -0.63 15.12 19.82
CA LEU A 285 -0.56 13.69 20.15
C LEU A 285 -0.54 12.93 18.83
N LEU A 286 -1.49 13.29 17.97
CA LEU A 286 -1.77 12.81 16.63
C LEU A 286 -0.81 13.40 15.57
N LEU A 287 0.24 14.11 16.01
CA LEU A 287 1.46 14.46 15.29
C LEU A 287 2.68 13.83 15.99
N SER A 288 2.49 12.78 16.81
CA SER A 288 3.54 12.06 17.56
C SER A 288 3.85 10.62 17.11
N VAL A 289 3.01 9.59 16.89
CA VAL A 289 3.42 8.52 15.94
C VAL A 289 3.65 9.16 14.60
N GLY A 290 2.94 10.25 14.34
CA GLY A 290 3.54 11.46 13.80
C GLY A 290 5.08 11.58 13.89
N VAL A 291 5.63 12.66 14.41
CA VAL A 291 7.09 12.85 14.52
C VAL A 291 7.74 11.67 15.26
N PHE A 292 7.36 11.44 16.51
CA PHE A 292 7.67 10.27 17.34
C PHE A 292 7.30 8.83 16.82
N GLN A 293 7.03 8.58 15.52
CA GLN A 293 7.45 7.33 14.83
C GLN A 293 8.07 7.57 13.45
N ARG A 294 7.96 8.77 12.88
CA ARG A 294 8.82 9.24 11.77
C ARG A 294 10.27 8.93 12.04
N TRP A 295 10.61 9.19 13.28
CA TRP A 295 11.88 9.00 13.92
C TRP A 295 12.05 7.61 14.54
N PHE A 296 11.01 6.74 14.57
CA PHE A 296 10.96 5.60 15.48
C PHE A 296 10.48 4.18 15.03
N LEU A 297 10.20 3.75 13.76
CA LEU A 297 10.03 2.26 13.50
C LEU A 297 10.82 1.46 12.44
N LEU A 298 11.02 0.12 12.63
CA LEU A 298 11.31 -0.88 11.55
C LEU A 298 10.09 -1.28 10.70
N PRO A 299 10.21 -1.37 9.37
CA PRO A 299 9.13 -1.82 8.49
C PRO A 299 8.56 -3.23 8.70
N ARG A 300 7.24 -3.40 8.51
CA ARG A 300 6.61 -4.74 8.37
C ARG A 300 7.02 -5.44 7.08
N ASN A 301 6.68 -6.72 6.98
CA ASN A 301 7.20 -7.59 5.93
C ASN A 301 6.12 -8.30 5.09
N SER A 302 4.87 -8.31 5.56
CA SER A 302 3.78 -9.24 5.23
C SER A 302 2.40 -8.56 5.29
N PRO A 303 1.36 -9.02 4.57
CA PRO A 303 0.09 -8.32 4.50
C PRO A 303 -0.60 -8.14 5.85
N SER A 304 -1.41 -7.11 5.94
CA SER A 304 -2.26 -6.85 7.11
C SER A 304 -3.65 -6.42 6.70
N THR A 305 -4.08 -6.95 5.57
CA THR A 305 -5.46 -7.09 5.09
C THR A 305 -6.38 -7.63 6.19
N PRO A 306 -7.61 -7.11 6.32
CA PRO A 306 -8.64 -7.77 7.13
C PRO A 306 -9.26 -9.01 6.49
N VAL A 307 -8.83 -9.45 5.32
CA VAL A 307 -9.20 -10.76 4.75
C VAL A 307 -8.00 -11.59 4.37
N ASN A 308 -8.20 -12.88 4.18
CA ASN A 308 -7.20 -13.73 3.55
C ASN A 308 -7.23 -13.62 2.02
N VAL A 309 -6.03 -13.57 1.45
CA VAL A 309 -5.76 -13.09 0.08
C VAL A 309 -5.24 -14.18 -0.84
N THR A 310 -4.53 -15.16 -0.28
CA THR A 310 -4.23 -16.42 -0.97
C THR A 310 -5.52 -17.18 -1.28
N GLN A 311 -5.47 -18.09 -2.26
CA GLN A 311 -6.59 -19.00 -2.58
C GLN A 311 -6.81 -20.09 -1.51
N SER A 312 -6.25 -19.96 -0.30
CA SER A 312 -6.41 -20.94 0.78
C SER A 312 -7.71 -20.69 1.56
N PHE A 313 -8.73 -21.49 1.27
CA PHE A 313 -10.01 -21.54 1.96
C PHE A 313 -10.13 -22.78 2.87
N LYS A 314 -11.20 -22.86 3.66
CA LYS A 314 -11.63 -24.10 4.35
C LYS A 314 -12.94 -24.58 3.74
N THR A 315 -13.18 -25.88 3.74
CA THR A 315 -14.50 -26.45 3.43
C THR A 315 -15.27 -26.71 4.72
N THR A 316 -16.51 -26.26 4.77
CA THR A 316 -17.49 -26.61 5.81
C THR A 316 -18.68 -27.21 5.09
N GLU A 317 -19.06 -28.45 5.44
CA GLU A 317 -20.16 -29.18 4.77
C GLU A 317 -19.95 -29.26 3.23
N GLY A 318 -18.70 -29.47 2.80
CA GLY A 318 -18.30 -29.47 1.38
C GLY A 318 -18.20 -28.07 0.73
N CYS A 319 -18.87 -27.07 1.30
CA CYS A 319 -18.90 -25.70 0.79
C CYS A 319 -17.63 -24.92 1.16
N PRO A 320 -16.91 -24.29 0.20
CA PRO A 320 -15.71 -23.51 0.51
C PRO A 320 -16.07 -22.15 1.12
N ARG A 321 -15.45 -21.85 2.26
CA ARG A 321 -15.73 -20.73 3.17
C ARG A 321 -14.48 -19.88 3.40
N LEU A 322 -14.69 -18.56 3.47
CA LEU A 322 -13.66 -17.56 3.72
C LEU A 322 -13.71 -17.06 5.17
N HIS A 323 -12.54 -16.67 5.69
CA HIS A 323 -12.40 -16.09 7.02
C HIS A 323 -11.61 -14.77 6.98
N PRO A 324 -11.98 -13.78 7.82
CA PRO A 324 -11.21 -12.56 8.02
C PRO A 324 -9.79 -12.80 8.56
N ASN A 325 -8.88 -11.88 8.26
CA ASN A 325 -7.54 -11.77 8.84
C ASN A 325 -7.47 -10.76 10.02
N LYS A 326 -8.52 -9.97 10.26
CA LYS A 326 -8.72 -9.15 11.47
C LYS A 326 -10.15 -9.34 11.99
N TRP A 327 -10.38 -8.98 13.25
CA TRP A 327 -11.66 -9.13 13.94
C TRP A 327 -12.09 -7.79 14.53
N ALA A 328 -13.38 -7.48 14.43
CA ALA A 328 -14.02 -6.34 15.09
C ALA A 328 -14.36 -6.66 16.57
N SER A 329 -15.01 -5.70 17.23
CA SER A 329 -15.64 -5.80 18.55
C SER A 329 -16.55 -7.04 18.67
N ARG A 330 -17.51 -7.19 17.74
CA ARG A 330 -18.27 -8.43 17.57
C ARG A 330 -17.49 -9.34 16.60
N PRO A 331 -17.08 -10.56 17.00
CA PRO A 331 -16.19 -11.41 16.21
C PRO A 331 -16.93 -12.16 15.08
N TRP A 332 -17.60 -11.43 14.19
CA TRP A 332 -18.24 -11.97 12.99
C TRP A 332 -17.26 -12.80 12.15
N TYR A 333 -17.75 -13.94 11.67
CA TYR A 333 -17.06 -14.88 10.77
C TYR A 333 -15.80 -15.54 11.32
N ARG A 334 -15.66 -15.52 12.64
CA ARG A 334 -14.47 -15.98 13.36
C ARG A 334 -14.56 -17.48 13.71
N PRO A 335 -13.57 -18.30 13.33
CA PRO A 335 -13.52 -19.69 13.73
C PRO A 335 -13.56 -19.85 15.25
N GLU A 336 -14.32 -20.82 15.72
CA GLU A 336 -14.31 -21.25 17.11
C GLU A 336 -12.98 -21.93 17.46
N PRO A 337 -12.45 -21.73 18.69
CA PRO A 337 -11.18 -22.31 19.09
C PRO A 337 -11.30 -23.81 19.41
N THR A 338 -10.75 -24.66 18.55
CA THR A 338 -10.77 -26.13 18.66
C THR A 338 -9.82 -26.71 19.72
N THR A 339 -9.21 -25.90 20.59
CA THR A 339 -8.21 -26.34 21.58
C THR A 339 -8.48 -25.75 22.96
N PRO A 340 -8.15 -26.46 24.07
CA PRO A 340 -8.34 -25.95 25.43
C PRO A 340 -7.66 -24.60 25.69
N PHE A 341 -6.44 -24.41 25.18
CA PHE A 341 -5.72 -23.13 25.27
C PHE A 341 -6.40 -22.01 24.46
N GLY A 342 -6.95 -22.34 23.28
CA GLY A 342 -7.75 -21.40 22.49
C GLY A 342 -9.04 -20.99 23.22
N LEU A 343 -9.79 -21.96 23.79
CA LEU A 343 -11.00 -21.72 24.58
C LEU A 343 -10.71 -20.82 25.80
N TRP A 344 -9.63 -21.11 26.53
CA TRP A 344 -9.16 -20.30 27.66
C TRP A 344 -8.78 -18.87 27.24
N LYS A 345 -8.01 -18.74 26.15
CA LYS A 345 -7.62 -17.45 25.58
C LYS A 345 -8.84 -16.63 25.18
N GLU A 346 -9.80 -17.19 24.45
CA GLU A 346 -10.98 -16.43 24.03
C GLU A 346 -11.90 -16.08 25.22
N LYS A 347 -12.01 -16.93 26.25
CA LYS A 347 -12.68 -16.57 27.52
C LYS A 347 -12.00 -15.40 28.23
N ILE A 348 -10.67 -15.32 28.21
CA ILE A 348 -9.90 -14.17 28.70
C ILE A 348 -10.21 -12.92 27.87
N LEU A 349 -10.20 -13.02 26.55
CA LEU A 349 -10.45 -11.87 25.68
C LEU A 349 -11.88 -11.31 25.87
N VAL A 350 -12.92 -12.15 25.91
CA VAL A 350 -14.28 -11.69 26.26
C VAL A 350 -14.32 -11.08 27.67
N LYS A 351 -13.72 -11.73 28.67
CA LYS A 351 -13.70 -11.23 30.08
C LYS A 351 -13.02 -9.86 30.23
N PHE A 352 -12.05 -9.52 29.39
CA PHE A 352 -11.37 -8.21 29.39
C PHE A 352 -11.97 -7.21 28.37
N GLY A 353 -13.22 -7.39 27.93
CA GLY A 353 -13.94 -6.43 27.08
C GLY A 353 -13.37 -6.27 25.67
N TRP A 354 -12.64 -7.28 25.21
CA TRP A 354 -11.86 -7.27 23.97
C TRP A 354 -12.69 -7.61 22.74
N TYR A 355 -13.69 -8.46 22.99
CA TYR A 355 -14.78 -8.84 22.12
C TYR A 355 -16.04 -8.84 22.98
N SER A 356 -17.17 -8.41 22.43
CA SER A 356 -18.47 -8.35 23.11
C SER A 356 -19.00 -9.72 23.55
N GLU A 357 -18.75 -10.74 22.73
CA GLU A 357 -19.19 -12.11 22.95
C GLU A 357 -18.20 -13.13 22.38
N PHE A 358 -18.46 -14.40 22.64
CA PHE A 358 -17.65 -15.51 22.15
C PHE A 358 -17.97 -15.80 20.66
N PRO A 359 -16.99 -16.20 19.82
CA PRO A 359 -17.26 -16.66 18.46
C PRO A 359 -18.25 -17.84 18.45
N GLY A 360 -19.21 -17.86 17.53
CA GLY A 360 -20.24 -18.89 17.49
C GLY A 360 -21.09 -18.86 16.22
N THR A 361 -22.05 -19.79 16.12
CA THR A 361 -22.95 -19.94 14.96
C THR A 361 -23.79 -18.68 14.68
N SER A 362 -24.25 -17.98 15.72
CA SER A 362 -24.94 -16.68 15.62
C SER A 362 -24.10 -15.60 14.94
N LEU A 363 -22.78 -15.64 15.12
CA LEU A 363 -21.79 -14.79 14.47
C LEU A 363 -21.16 -15.44 13.22
N LYS A 364 -21.76 -16.52 12.69
CA LYS A 364 -21.35 -17.21 11.47
C LYS A 364 -19.90 -17.74 11.54
N SER A 365 -19.51 -18.36 12.66
CA SER A 365 -18.16 -18.89 12.92
C SER A 365 -17.60 -19.81 11.81
N ALA A 366 -18.46 -20.47 11.04
CA ALA A 366 -18.14 -21.25 9.85
C ALA A 366 -17.57 -20.43 8.66
N GLY A 367 -17.61 -19.10 8.69
CA GLY A 367 -17.17 -18.21 7.62
C GLY A 367 -18.26 -17.88 6.59
N TYR A 368 -17.93 -17.02 5.62
CA TYR A 368 -18.85 -16.54 4.57
C TYR A 368 -18.47 -17.05 3.19
N ARG A 369 -19.43 -16.91 2.27
CA ARG A 369 -19.19 -16.68 0.85
C ARG A 369 -19.65 -15.26 0.47
N LEU A 370 -19.27 -14.78 -0.72
CA LEU A 370 -19.27 -13.35 -1.02
C LEU A 370 -20.62 -12.86 -1.55
N GLU A 371 -21.31 -13.74 -2.26
CA GLU A 371 -22.72 -13.60 -2.62
C GLU A 371 -23.66 -13.65 -1.39
N GLU A 372 -23.21 -14.14 -0.24
CA GLU A 372 -24.04 -14.25 0.98
C GLU A 372 -23.96 -12.99 1.86
N MET A 373 -22.96 -12.12 1.70
CA MET A 373 -22.71 -11.00 2.63
C MET A 373 -23.78 -9.90 2.53
N GLY A 374 -23.94 -9.10 3.58
CA GLY A 374 -24.82 -7.95 3.66
C GLY A 374 -25.87 -8.01 4.78
N PRO A 375 -26.92 -7.17 4.68
CA PRO A 375 -28.11 -7.23 5.54
C PRO A 375 -28.71 -8.64 5.59
N ARG A 376 -29.15 -9.10 6.77
CA ARG A 376 -29.72 -10.45 6.95
C ARG A 376 -30.87 -10.76 5.97
N VAL A 377 -31.67 -9.75 5.62
CA VAL A 377 -32.79 -9.85 4.66
C VAL A 377 -32.36 -10.21 3.23
N PHE A 378 -31.10 -9.99 2.88
CA PHE A 378 -30.55 -10.30 1.56
C PHE A 378 -29.60 -11.51 1.56
N GLU A 379 -29.23 -12.06 2.73
CA GLU A 379 -28.20 -13.11 2.87
C GLU A 379 -28.43 -14.33 1.95
N ASN A 380 -29.70 -14.68 1.70
CA ASN A 380 -30.11 -15.80 0.83
C ASN A 380 -30.66 -15.38 -0.55
N ALA A 381 -30.61 -14.10 -0.91
CA ALA A 381 -31.19 -13.56 -2.14
C ALA A 381 -30.14 -13.19 -3.19
N GLY A 382 -30.50 -13.30 -4.48
CA GLY A 382 -29.71 -12.78 -5.59
C GLY A 382 -28.39 -13.49 -5.87
N HIS A 383 -28.14 -14.71 -5.36
CA HIS A 383 -26.84 -15.39 -5.54
C HIS A 383 -26.49 -15.64 -7.00
N GLU A 384 -27.47 -15.98 -7.84
CA GLU A 384 -27.27 -16.24 -9.26
C GLU A 384 -27.13 -14.93 -10.06
N GLU A 385 -27.94 -13.92 -9.75
CA GLU A 385 -27.76 -12.54 -10.27
C GLU A 385 -26.34 -12.02 -9.98
N VAL A 386 -25.86 -12.21 -8.75
CA VAL A 386 -24.53 -11.79 -8.31
C VAL A 386 -23.41 -12.57 -9.02
N MET A 387 -23.58 -13.86 -9.28
CA MET A 387 -22.58 -14.66 -10.01
C MET A 387 -22.58 -14.39 -11.52
N CYS A 388 -23.76 -14.11 -12.10
CA CYS A 388 -23.91 -13.70 -13.49
C CYS A 388 -23.31 -12.31 -13.70
N ALA A 389 -23.70 -11.33 -12.89
CA ALA A 389 -23.10 -10.00 -12.89
C ALA A 389 -21.59 -10.11 -12.65
N ALA A 390 -21.11 -10.89 -11.67
CA ALA A 390 -19.68 -11.09 -11.46
C ALA A 390 -18.96 -11.62 -12.72
N SER A 391 -19.58 -12.52 -13.48
CA SER A 391 -19.01 -13.04 -14.73
C SER A 391 -18.95 -11.96 -15.83
N VAL A 392 -20.00 -11.15 -15.97
CA VAL A 392 -20.02 -10.00 -16.89
C VAL A 392 -18.96 -8.96 -16.51
N LEU A 393 -18.85 -8.68 -15.21
CA LEU A 393 -17.88 -7.78 -14.61
C LEU A 393 -16.44 -8.31 -14.68
N GLN A 394 -16.24 -9.62 -14.93
CA GLN A 394 -14.94 -10.27 -15.05
C GLN A 394 -14.55 -10.54 -16.52
N GLY A 395 -15.47 -10.35 -17.47
CA GLY A 395 -15.28 -10.69 -18.89
C GLY A 395 -15.37 -12.19 -19.21
N HIS A 396 -15.47 -13.07 -18.21
CA HIS A 396 -15.60 -14.51 -18.38
C HIS A 396 -16.35 -15.17 -17.20
N PRO A 397 -16.82 -16.43 -17.33
CA PRO A 397 -17.53 -17.13 -16.25
C PRO A 397 -16.74 -17.23 -14.95
N VAL A 398 -17.45 -17.07 -13.82
CA VAL A 398 -16.94 -17.38 -12.48
C VAL A 398 -16.77 -18.90 -12.33
N VAL A 399 -15.52 -19.37 -12.28
CA VAL A 399 -15.15 -20.79 -12.18
C VAL A 399 -14.53 -21.15 -10.82
N GLY A 400 -14.18 -22.43 -10.64
CA GLY A 400 -13.47 -22.91 -9.45
C GLY A 400 -14.34 -23.02 -8.19
N PRO A 401 -13.74 -23.06 -6.99
CA PRO A 401 -14.47 -23.23 -5.72
C PRO A 401 -15.48 -22.10 -5.43
N TRP A 402 -15.31 -20.95 -6.07
CA TRP A 402 -16.17 -19.78 -5.86
C TRP A 402 -17.44 -19.80 -6.74
N SER A 403 -17.54 -20.65 -7.76
CA SER A 403 -18.75 -20.78 -8.60
C SER A 403 -19.94 -21.39 -7.84
N LEU A 404 -21.12 -21.34 -8.47
CA LEU A 404 -22.33 -22.03 -7.99
C LEU A 404 -22.20 -23.57 -7.98
N GLU A 405 -21.27 -24.12 -8.77
CA GLU A 405 -20.92 -25.55 -8.77
C GLU A 405 -19.91 -25.88 -7.68
N GLY A 406 -18.89 -25.03 -7.51
CA GLY A 406 -17.94 -25.09 -6.39
C GLY A 406 -18.62 -24.98 -5.04
N ARG A 407 -19.73 -24.23 -4.95
CA ARG A 407 -20.61 -24.17 -3.77
C ARG A 407 -21.25 -25.53 -3.42
N LYS A 408 -21.52 -26.37 -4.42
CA LYS A 408 -22.08 -27.73 -4.30
C LYS A 408 -21.00 -28.81 -4.09
N GLY A 409 -19.72 -28.43 -4.02
CA GLY A 409 -18.59 -29.37 -3.89
C GLY A 409 -18.20 -30.09 -5.19
N VAL A 410 -18.83 -29.76 -6.32
CA VAL A 410 -18.59 -30.40 -7.62
C VAL A 410 -17.59 -29.55 -8.40
N TYR A 411 -16.30 -29.91 -8.33
CA TYR A 411 -15.23 -29.26 -9.09
C TYR A 411 -14.14 -30.26 -9.50
N SER A 412 -13.75 -30.26 -10.77
CA SER A 412 -12.74 -31.18 -11.31
C SER A 412 -11.32 -30.74 -10.94
N LYS A 413 -10.56 -31.64 -10.31
CA LYS A 413 -9.26 -31.35 -9.71
C LYS A 413 -8.10 -31.56 -10.69
N TYR A 414 -8.01 -30.73 -11.72
CA TYR A 414 -6.87 -30.71 -12.65
C TYR A 414 -5.96 -29.48 -12.47
N ASP A 415 -4.71 -29.63 -12.90
CA ASP A 415 -3.64 -28.62 -12.92
C ASP A 415 -3.24 -27.94 -11.60
N ASN A 416 -2.78 -28.76 -10.65
CA ASN A 416 -1.75 -28.33 -9.68
C ASN A 416 -0.37 -28.77 -10.18
N PRO A 417 0.55 -27.86 -10.56
CA PRO A 417 1.83 -28.22 -11.15
C PRO A 417 2.85 -28.76 -10.11
N SER A 418 2.83 -30.09 -9.90
CA SER A 418 3.81 -30.89 -9.14
C SER A 418 4.29 -30.26 -7.83
N THR A 419 3.68 -30.66 -6.71
CA THR A 419 3.95 -30.12 -5.38
C THR A 419 5.44 -30.15 -5.03
N ILE A 420 5.91 -29.20 -4.22
CA ILE A 420 7.27 -29.23 -3.65
C ILE A 420 7.56 -30.55 -2.93
N PHE A 421 6.53 -31.20 -2.38
CA PHE A 421 6.60 -32.54 -1.80
C PHE A 421 6.92 -33.65 -2.81
N ASP A 422 6.46 -33.58 -4.06
CA ASP A 422 6.74 -34.58 -5.09
C ASP A 422 8.19 -34.51 -5.57
N ILE A 423 8.71 -33.27 -5.71
CA ILE A 423 10.12 -33.03 -6.03
C ILE A 423 11.00 -33.45 -4.84
N LEU A 424 10.59 -33.14 -3.60
CA LEU A 424 11.26 -33.63 -2.39
C LEU A 424 11.25 -35.16 -2.31
N HIS A 425 10.14 -35.84 -2.58
CA HIS A 425 10.09 -37.31 -2.57
C HIS A 425 11.03 -37.93 -3.60
N ARG A 426 11.10 -37.36 -4.82
CA ARG A 426 12.04 -37.83 -5.85
C ARG A 426 13.50 -37.52 -5.50
N PHE A 427 13.80 -36.41 -4.81
CA PHE A 427 15.17 -36.11 -4.35
C PHE A 427 15.58 -36.95 -3.13
N LEU A 428 14.66 -37.16 -2.18
CA LEU A 428 14.87 -37.97 -0.98
C LEU A 428 14.99 -39.47 -1.33
N GLY A 429 14.33 -39.93 -2.40
CA GLY A 429 14.50 -41.27 -2.96
C GLY A 429 15.79 -41.48 -3.78
N ILE A 430 16.61 -40.45 -3.95
CA ILE A 430 17.96 -40.52 -4.58
C ILE A 430 19.07 -40.35 -3.51
N LEU A 431 18.73 -39.86 -2.32
CA LEU A 431 19.66 -39.74 -1.20
C LEU A 431 19.79 -41.08 -0.46
N PRO A 432 20.96 -41.36 0.16
CA PRO A 432 21.12 -42.53 1.02
C PRO A 432 20.09 -42.53 2.17
N SER A 433 19.75 -43.72 2.65
CA SER A 433 18.83 -43.89 3.77
C SER A 433 19.33 -43.18 5.03
N ARG A 434 18.41 -42.89 5.96
CA ARG A 434 18.73 -42.28 7.26
C ARG A 434 19.80 -43.08 8.02
N SER A 435 19.84 -44.39 7.85
CA SER A 435 20.86 -45.31 8.36
C SER A 435 22.24 -45.04 7.75
N GLU A 436 22.37 -45.06 6.42
CA GLU A 436 23.65 -44.83 5.72
C GLU A 436 24.21 -43.43 6.01
N ILE A 437 23.35 -42.40 6.10
CA ILE A 437 23.76 -41.04 6.49
C ILE A 437 24.29 -41.00 7.92
N LEU A 438 23.67 -41.74 8.85
CA LEU A 438 24.16 -41.82 10.24
C LEU A 438 25.50 -42.56 10.34
N GLU A 439 25.69 -43.64 9.59
CA GLU A 439 26.92 -44.42 9.53
C GLU A 439 28.11 -43.58 9.00
N TYR A 440 27.92 -42.89 7.87
CA TYR A 440 28.92 -41.95 7.34
C TYR A 440 29.22 -40.79 8.30
N VAL A 441 28.23 -40.27 9.02
CA VAL A 441 28.42 -39.17 9.99
C VAL A 441 29.08 -39.63 11.30
N GLN A 442 28.96 -40.91 11.67
CA GLN A 442 29.65 -41.49 12.84
C GLN A 442 31.14 -41.73 12.59
N HIS A 443 31.57 -41.92 11.33
CA HIS A 443 32.97 -42.18 10.98
C HIS A 443 33.70 -40.97 10.38
N ALA A 444 32.99 -39.91 9.97
CA ALA A 444 33.61 -38.65 9.54
C ALA A 444 34.06 -37.79 10.74
N PRO A 445 35.27 -37.18 10.72
CA PRO A 445 35.68 -36.26 11.77
C PRO A 445 34.75 -35.02 11.80
N PRO A 446 34.45 -34.43 12.97
CA PRO A 446 33.47 -33.34 13.08
C PRO A 446 33.74 -32.13 12.17
N THR A 447 35.01 -31.84 11.89
CA THR A 447 35.44 -30.80 10.95
C THR A 447 34.98 -31.08 9.52
N ALA A 448 35.01 -32.34 9.05
CA ALA A 448 34.53 -32.74 7.73
C ALA A 448 33.00 -32.68 7.64
N VAL A 449 32.28 -33.05 8.71
CA VAL A 449 30.81 -32.93 8.78
C VAL A 449 30.38 -31.47 8.70
N VAL A 450 31.04 -30.58 9.45
CA VAL A 450 30.78 -29.12 9.39
C VAL A 450 31.15 -28.54 8.02
N ALA A 451 32.31 -28.89 7.45
CA ALA A 451 32.72 -28.43 6.13
C ALA A 451 31.76 -28.91 5.02
N GLY A 452 31.31 -30.16 5.07
CA GLY A 452 30.31 -30.72 4.15
C GLY A 452 28.96 -30.02 4.27
N GLY A 453 28.49 -29.75 5.49
CA GLY A 453 27.26 -28.98 5.73
C GLY A 453 27.34 -27.54 5.20
N ILE A 454 28.48 -26.87 5.38
CA ILE A 454 28.72 -25.53 4.81
C ILE A 454 28.75 -25.59 3.28
N LEU A 455 29.46 -26.55 2.68
CA LEU A 455 29.53 -26.72 1.23
C LEU A 455 28.15 -27.01 0.62
N ALA A 456 27.37 -27.90 1.24
CA ALA A 456 26.00 -28.20 0.83
C ALA A 456 25.11 -26.95 0.91
N TRP A 457 25.20 -26.14 1.96
CA TRP A 457 24.48 -24.87 2.07
C TRP A 457 24.89 -23.87 0.99
N LEU A 458 26.18 -23.71 0.72
CA LEU A 458 26.69 -22.82 -0.35
C LEU A 458 26.21 -23.27 -1.74
N VAL A 459 26.18 -24.57 -2.03
CA VAL A 459 25.63 -25.13 -3.27
C VAL A 459 24.12 -24.90 -3.36
N LEU A 460 23.37 -25.15 -2.27
CA LEU A 460 21.93 -24.92 -2.18
C LEU A 460 21.58 -23.45 -2.46
N VAL A 461 22.29 -22.51 -1.83
CA VAL A 461 22.16 -21.07 -2.07
C VAL A 461 22.52 -20.73 -3.51
N ARG A 462 23.65 -21.21 -4.04
CA ARG A 462 24.10 -20.92 -5.42
C ARG A 462 23.11 -21.41 -6.49
N ALA A 463 22.50 -22.58 -6.29
CA ALA A 463 21.52 -23.17 -7.19
C ALA A 463 20.20 -22.39 -7.18
N PHE A 464 19.57 -22.21 -6.02
CA PHE A 464 18.28 -21.53 -5.95
C PHE A 464 18.39 -20.02 -6.26
N ARG A 465 19.45 -19.33 -5.82
CA ARG A 465 19.56 -17.87 -5.93
C ARG A 465 19.58 -17.34 -7.37
N TRP A 466 20.04 -18.14 -8.32
CA TRP A 466 20.09 -17.76 -9.73
C TRP A 466 18.91 -18.32 -10.56
N ARG A 467 18.00 -19.09 -9.95
CA ARG A 467 16.87 -19.73 -10.65
C ARG A 467 15.98 -18.72 -11.40
N ARG A 468 15.63 -17.59 -10.76
CA ARG A 468 14.78 -16.55 -11.39
C ARG A 468 15.55 -15.74 -12.44
N TYR A 469 16.78 -15.29 -12.14
CA TYR A 469 17.67 -14.67 -13.13
C TYR A 469 17.78 -15.50 -14.43
N TYR A 470 18.07 -16.80 -14.34
CA TYR A 470 18.19 -17.66 -15.53
C TYR A 470 16.85 -17.94 -16.21
N ALA A 471 15.71 -17.92 -15.50
CA ALA A 471 14.39 -18.04 -16.11
C ALA A 471 14.09 -16.82 -17.01
N ILE A 472 14.27 -15.60 -16.50
CA ILE A 472 14.10 -14.35 -17.26
C ILE A 472 15.03 -14.29 -18.47
N HIS A 473 16.32 -14.61 -18.30
CA HIS A 473 17.28 -14.55 -19.40
C HIS A 473 17.02 -15.64 -20.47
N ARG A 474 16.42 -16.79 -20.12
CA ARG A 474 15.94 -17.77 -21.11
C ARG A 474 14.66 -17.33 -21.83
N LYS A 475 13.73 -16.67 -21.13
CA LYS A 475 12.47 -16.16 -21.69
C LYS A 475 12.72 -15.03 -22.69
N TYR A 476 13.55 -14.05 -22.31
CA TYR A 476 13.71 -12.79 -23.07
C TYR A 476 15.05 -12.58 -23.77
N GLY A 477 16.09 -13.35 -23.43
CA GLY A 477 17.43 -13.17 -24.01
C GLY A 477 17.48 -13.30 -25.53
N ARG A 478 16.61 -14.13 -26.13
CA ARG A 478 16.49 -14.25 -27.60
C ARG A 478 15.75 -13.06 -28.22
N LYS A 479 14.70 -12.57 -27.56
CA LYS A 479 13.85 -11.48 -28.09
C LYS A 479 14.55 -10.12 -28.06
N TRP A 480 15.51 -9.93 -27.16
CA TRP A 480 16.33 -8.72 -27.04
C TRP A 480 17.44 -8.58 -28.10
N ASP A 481 17.93 -9.69 -28.67
CA ASP A 481 19.10 -9.76 -29.56
C ASP A 481 20.17 -8.66 -29.33
N ASN A 482 20.76 -8.67 -28.13
CA ASN A 482 21.84 -7.75 -27.72
C ASN A 482 21.52 -6.24 -27.84
N GLY A 483 20.24 -5.87 -27.93
CA GLY A 483 19.76 -4.49 -28.10
C GLY A 483 19.17 -4.20 -29.49
N ARG A 484 19.18 -5.18 -30.42
CA ARG A 484 18.60 -5.07 -31.77
C ARG A 484 17.19 -5.64 -31.87
N GLY A 485 16.77 -6.44 -30.90
CA GLY A 485 15.46 -7.08 -30.87
C GLY A 485 14.47 -6.39 -29.93
N GLU A 486 13.19 -6.44 -30.29
CA GLU A 486 12.10 -5.76 -29.60
C GLU A 486 11.69 -6.46 -28.29
N ILE A 487 12.16 -5.92 -27.16
CA ILE A 487 11.55 -6.16 -25.86
C ILE A 487 10.42 -5.14 -25.71
N THR A 488 9.18 -5.61 -25.54
CA THR A 488 8.08 -4.67 -25.28
C THR A 488 8.20 -4.09 -23.86
N PRO A 489 7.56 -2.96 -23.57
CA PRO A 489 7.58 -2.36 -22.24
C PRO A 489 7.08 -3.31 -21.13
N GLU A 490 6.11 -4.18 -21.43
CA GLU A 490 5.54 -5.22 -20.56
C GLU A 490 6.58 -6.29 -20.21
N GLU A 491 7.38 -6.68 -21.18
CA GLU A 491 8.47 -7.65 -20.99
C GLU A 491 9.65 -7.00 -20.26
N ALA A 492 9.98 -5.76 -20.64
CA ALA A 492 11.00 -4.94 -19.98
C ALA A 492 10.69 -4.79 -18.48
N GLN A 493 9.42 -4.67 -18.14
CA GLN A 493 8.87 -4.60 -16.78
C GLN A 493 8.98 -5.92 -16.02
N GLU A 494 8.62 -7.06 -16.61
CA GLU A 494 8.79 -8.38 -15.99
C GLU A 494 10.28 -8.67 -15.72
N ILE A 495 11.15 -8.41 -16.69
CA ILE A 495 12.61 -8.62 -16.62
C ILE A 495 13.19 -7.97 -15.36
N ILE A 496 12.93 -6.68 -15.17
CA ILE A 496 13.45 -5.93 -14.03
C ILE A 496 12.68 -6.27 -12.75
N GLY A 497 11.40 -6.66 -12.84
CA GLY A 497 10.58 -7.17 -11.73
C GLY A 497 11.31 -8.20 -10.86
N VAL A 498 12.00 -9.16 -11.46
CA VAL A 498 12.80 -10.16 -10.70
C VAL A 498 13.88 -9.53 -9.83
N SER A 499 14.63 -8.56 -10.40
CA SER A 499 15.64 -7.77 -9.69
C SER A 499 15.04 -7.03 -8.48
N PHE A 500 13.87 -6.43 -8.68
CA PHE A 500 13.22 -5.53 -7.72
C PHE A 500 12.36 -6.23 -6.67
N MET A 501 11.71 -7.35 -6.97
CA MET A 501 10.80 -8.09 -6.06
C MET A 501 11.50 -9.12 -5.19
N TYR A 502 12.38 -9.90 -5.82
CA TYR A 502 12.88 -11.16 -5.26
C TYR A 502 14.36 -11.04 -4.88
N GLU A 503 15.18 -10.49 -5.79
CA GLU A 503 16.64 -10.59 -5.70
C GLU A 503 17.29 -9.47 -4.87
N MET A 504 17.06 -8.20 -5.22
CA MET A 504 17.57 -7.03 -4.50
C MET A 504 16.49 -6.03 -3.98
N PRO A 505 15.27 -6.48 -3.57
CA PRO A 505 14.18 -5.64 -3.06
C PRO A 505 14.51 -4.85 -1.79
N LEU A 506 15.72 -4.92 -1.24
CA LEU A 506 16.15 -4.05 -0.14
C LEU A 506 17.05 -2.92 -0.64
N LEU A 507 18.03 -3.22 -1.49
CA LEU A 507 18.97 -2.21 -1.98
C LEU A 507 18.36 -1.29 -3.04
N LEU A 508 17.75 -1.87 -4.09
CA LEU A 508 17.25 -1.09 -5.23
C LEU A 508 16.20 -0.08 -4.78
N ASN A 509 15.42 -0.51 -3.81
CA ASN A 509 14.51 0.27 -3.00
C ASN A 509 15.10 1.52 -2.33
N TYR A 510 16.33 1.49 -1.82
CA TYR A 510 17.01 2.68 -1.27
C TYR A 510 17.57 3.55 -2.40
N ALA A 511 17.81 2.97 -3.58
CA ALA A 511 18.63 3.59 -4.62
C ALA A 511 18.06 4.88 -5.19
N VAL A 512 16.73 5.03 -5.25
CA VAL A 512 16.12 6.33 -5.56
C VAL A 512 15.64 7.06 -4.33
N ALA A 513 15.72 6.41 -3.15
CA ALA A 513 15.67 7.18 -1.94
C ALA A 513 16.81 8.19 -1.82
N PHE A 514 17.98 7.88 -2.38
CA PHE A 514 19.06 8.83 -2.48
C PHE A 514 19.03 9.67 -3.75
N ALA A 515 18.46 9.17 -4.85
CA ALA A 515 18.32 9.98 -6.05
C ALA A 515 17.35 11.15 -5.87
N LEU A 516 16.35 11.05 -5.00
CA LEU A 516 15.41 12.15 -4.74
C LEU A 516 16.10 13.41 -4.18
N PHE A 517 17.23 13.25 -3.48
CA PHE A 517 18.06 14.39 -3.11
C PHE A 517 18.66 15.11 -4.33
N LYS A 518 18.84 14.46 -5.49
CA LYS A 518 19.30 15.13 -6.72
C LYS A 518 18.32 16.22 -7.18
N THR A 519 17.00 15.99 -7.09
CA THR A 519 16.01 17.04 -7.46
C THR A 519 15.96 18.17 -6.43
N TYR A 520 16.11 17.84 -5.15
CA TYR A 520 16.14 18.83 -4.06
C TYR A 520 17.40 19.69 -4.05
N GLY A 521 18.45 19.28 -4.76
CA GLY A 521 19.70 20.04 -4.90
C GLY A 521 19.63 21.15 -5.96
N ILE A 522 18.51 21.28 -6.67
CA ILE A 522 18.32 22.27 -7.74
C ILE A 522 17.51 23.45 -7.21
N PRO A 523 18.05 24.69 -7.12
CA PRO A 523 17.38 25.80 -6.43
C PRO A 523 16.01 26.21 -6.98
N SER A 524 15.77 26.10 -8.30
CA SER A 524 14.47 26.42 -8.90
C SER A 524 13.39 25.43 -8.45
N ILE A 525 13.73 24.14 -8.39
CA ILE A 525 12.87 23.10 -7.82
C ILE A 525 12.76 23.33 -6.31
N SER A 526 13.88 23.36 -5.58
CA SER A 526 13.86 23.33 -4.11
C SER A 526 13.16 24.54 -3.50
N THR A 527 13.33 25.74 -4.08
CA THR A 527 12.64 26.96 -3.62
C THR A 527 11.13 26.88 -3.85
N LEU A 528 10.68 26.26 -4.96
CA LEU A 528 9.27 25.95 -5.18
C LEU A 528 8.75 24.92 -4.15
N LEU A 529 9.51 23.85 -3.87
CA LEU A 529 9.06 22.86 -2.88
C LEU A 529 9.05 23.43 -1.44
N VAL A 530 10.00 24.31 -1.08
CA VAL A 530 10.02 25.08 0.18
C VAL A 530 8.86 26.06 0.26
N SER A 531 8.62 26.87 -0.78
CA SER A 531 7.58 27.91 -0.77
C SER A 531 6.18 27.31 -0.63
N THR A 532 5.96 26.11 -1.16
CA THR A 532 4.72 25.37 -0.92
C THR A 532 4.50 25.02 0.57
N ARG A 533 5.54 25.10 1.41
CA ARG A 533 5.65 24.64 2.83
C ARG A 533 5.32 23.19 3.09
N GLN A 534 4.94 22.49 2.04
CA GLN A 534 4.64 21.07 2.05
C GLN A 534 5.88 20.29 2.49
N LEU A 535 7.09 20.81 2.23
CA LEU A 535 8.36 20.22 2.69
C LEU A 535 8.78 20.70 4.10
N LYS A 536 7.92 21.33 4.92
CA LYS A 536 8.33 21.89 6.23
C LYS A 536 7.44 21.46 7.40
N GLU A 537 6.26 22.05 7.52
CA GLU A 537 5.11 21.67 8.41
C GLU A 537 4.75 20.19 8.32
N ASN A 538 5.27 19.63 7.25
CA ASN A 538 4.69 18.59 6.49
C ASN A 538 5.82 17.89 5.74
N VAL A 539 7.13 18.01 5.94
CA VAL A 539 8.05 17.14 5.13
C VAL A 539 7.81 15.67 5.31
N SER A 540 7.24 15.27 6.45
CA SER A 540 6.83 13.89 6.57
C SER A 540 5.87 13.59 5.45
N LYS A 541 4.87 14.45 5.30
CA LYS A 541 4.38 14.80 3.98
C LYS A 541 5.55 15.06 2.92
N ARG A 542 6.07 16.24 2.54
CA ARG A 542 6.81 16.47 1.26
C ARG A 542 8.24 15.96 1.00
N TYR A 543 8.75 14.89 1.63
CA TYR A 543 9.48 13.93 0.77
C TYR A 543 8.46 13.51 -0.29
N ALA A 544 7.29 13.06 0.15
CA ALA A 544 6.72 11.76 -0.15
C ALA A 544 5.27 11.71 -0.68
N ASP A 545 4.73 12.65 -1.42
CA ASP A 545 5.34 13.35 -2.55
C ASP A 545 6.04 12.23 -3.28
N THR A 546 7.33 12.23 -3.31
CA THR A 546 7.98 11.48 -4.34
C THR A 546 8.23 10.03 -3.93
N GLU A 547 7.37 9.36 -3.14
CA GLU A 547 7.45 7.89 -2.99
C GLU A 547 6.15 7.07 -2.56
N LEU A 548 5.10 6.92 -3.39
CA LEU A 548 4.14 5.78 -3.33
C LEU A 548 3.98 4.98 -4.63
N LEU A 549 4.87 5.13 -5.61
CA LEU A 549 4.64 4.71 -6.98
C LEU A 549 5.64 3.73 -7.73
N ILE A 550 7.00 3.86 -7.88
CA ILE A 550 8.05 2.88 -8.46
C ILE A 550 7.72 1.38 -8.55
N ALA A 551 6.96 0.81 -7.66
CA ALA A 551 6.86 -0.63 -7.38
C ALA A 551 5.58 -1.19 -7.86
N THR A 552 4.50 -0.48 -7.65
CA THR A 552 3.54 -0.43 -8.72
C THR A 552 4.16 -0.15 -10.03
N PHE A 553 5.02 0.86 -10.09
CA PHE A 553 5.75 1.13 -11.29
C PHE A 553 6.64 -0.03 -11.75
N PHE A 554 6.66 -1.16 -11.04
CA PHE A 554 7.55 -2.29 -11.21
C PHE A 554 6.93 -3.68 -11.13
N GLY A 555 5.65 -3.89 -10.81
CA GLY A 555 5.19 -5.23 -10.45
C GLY A 555 3.95 -5.78 -11.12
N CYS A 556 3.39 -5.03 -12.04
CA CYS A 556 2.08 -5.23 -12.65
C CYS A 556 2.16 -4.76 -14.12
N PRO A 557 1.33 -5.25 -15.06
CA PRO A 557 1.50 -5.14 -16.52
C PRO A 557 1.24 -3.75 -17.14
N ILE A 558 2.25 -3.14 -17.78
CA ILE A 558 2.19 -1.76 -18.37
C ILE A 558 1.19 -1.64 -19.53
N SER A 559 0.98 -2.70 -20.29
CA SER A 559 -0.11 -2.88 -21.27
C SER A 559 -1.46 -2.50 -20.68
N GLY A 560 -1.56 -2.85 -19.41
CA GLY A 560 -2.73 -2.75 -18.62
C GLY A 560 -3.61 -3.99 -18.70
N PHE A 561 -3.05 -5.18 -18.87
CA PHE A 561 -3.75 -6.47 -18.84
C PHE A 561 -2.71 -7.58 -18.87
N ASN A 562 -3.08 -8.77 -18.40
CA ASN A 562 -2.13 -9.87 -18.18
C ASN A 562 -2.26 -11.03 -19.18
N ASP A 563 -2.86 -10.77 -20.34
CA ASP A 563 -2.93 -11.67 -21.48
C ASP A 563 -1.74 -11.44 -22.45
N PRO A 564 -0.84 -12.41 -22.64
CA PRO A 564 0.28 -12.31 -23.57
C PRO A 564 -0.09 -12.56 -25.06
N SER A 565 -1.37 -12.79 -25.37
CA SER A 565 -1.88 -13.11 -26.71
C SER A 565 -2.87 -12.08 -27.29
N PHE A 566 -3.17 -11.02 -26.54
CA PHE A 566 -4.27 -10.11 -26.84
C PHE A 566 -4.07 -9.27 -28.11
N HIS A 567 -5.05 -9.33 -29.02
CA HIS A 567 -5.25 -8.33 -30.08
C HIS A 567 -6.35 -7.34 -29.67
N PRO A 568 -6.16 -6.02 -29.81
CA PRO A 568 -6.99 -5.04 -29.11
C PRO A 568 -8.35 -4.78 -29.76
N ASP A 569 -9.39 -5.45 -29.25
CA ASP A 569 -10.76 -4.93 -29.32
C ASP A 569 -10.91 -3.76 -28.33
N ARG A 570 -11.52 -2.67 -28.79
CA ARG A 570 -11.79 -1.45 -28.01
C ARG A 570 -13.13 -1.48 -27.27
N ALA A 571 -14.01 -2.43 -27.60
CA ALA A 571 -15.27 -2.64 -26.89
C ALA A 571 -15.07 -3.34 -25.53
N ILE A 572 -13.97 -4.08 -25.38
CA ILE A 572 -13.68 -4.85 -24.17
C ILE A 572 -12.86 -3.98 -23.20
N PRO A 573 -13.29 -3.85 -21.92
CA PRO A 573 -12.50 -3.26 -20.83
C PRO A 573 -11.23 -4.07 -20.53
N ALA A 574 -10.53 -3.83 -19.41
CA ALA A 574 -9.27 -4.54 -19.17
C ALA A 574 -8.93 -4.80 -17.70
N ASP A 575 -8.11 -5.83 -17.45
CA ASP A 575 -8.15 -6.69 -16.25
C ASP A 575 -6.84 -6.76 -15.43
N ASP A 576 -5.74 -6.21 -15.94
CA ASP A 576 -4.73 -5.57 -15.07
C ASP A 576 -4.24 -4.19 -15.60
N PRO A 577 -5.08 -3.12 -15.73
CA PRO A 577 -4.55 -1.77 -16.05
C PRO A 577 -4.12 -0.64 -15.05
N ARG A 578 -4.56 -0.56 -13.79
CA ARG A 578 -4.08 -0.11 -12.45
C ARG A 578 -2.84 0.86 -12.42
N ALA A 579 -1.94 1.03 -13.35
CA ALA A 579 -0.74 1.88 -13.20
C ALA A 579 -0.18 2.39 -14.50
N MET A 580 -0.96 2.18 -15.55
CA MET A 580 -1.92 3.17 -15.94
C MET A 580 -2.21 4.13 -14.75
N ILE A 581 -3.05 3.71 -13.78
CA ILE A 581 -3.39 4.26 -12.42
C ILE A 581 -2.26 4.73 -11.49
N ALA A 582 -1.46 5.69 -11.96
CA ALA A 582 -1.04 6.88 -11.22
C ALA A 582 -0.74 8.02 -12.20
N VAL A 583 0.53 8.21 -12.56
CA VAL A 583 1.01 8.58 -13.92
C VAL A 583 0.47 9.90 -14.57
N ALA A 584 -0.82 10.03 -14.86
CA ALA A 584 -1.70 11.09 -15.42
C ALA A 584 -1.71 12.43 -14.71
N ARG A 585 -0.72 12.62 -13.87
CA ARG A 585 -0.71 13.60 -12.82
C ARG A 585 0.72 14.02 -12.56
N MET A 586 1.58 13.92 -13.57
CA MET A 586 2.98 14.27 -13.39
C MET A 586 3.52 15.26 -14.39
N ASN A 587 2.88 15.50 -15.55
CA ASN A 587 2.91 16.82 -16.17
C ASN A 587 2.33 17.85 -15.18
N TYR A 588 1.41 17.37 -14.33
CA TYR A 588 0.82 18.13 -13.25
C TYR A 588 1.79 18.38 -12.05
N LEU A 589 2.81 17.54 -11.71
CA LEU A 589 3.81 17.84 -10.63
C LEU A 589 5.19 17.06 -10.51
N HIS A 590 5.63 16.29 -11.53
CA HIS A 590 7.00 15.80 -11.92
C HIS A 590 7.99 14.99 -11.01
N SER A 591 8.65 13.94 -11.55
CA SER A 591 10.14 13.69 -11.50
C SER A 591 10.71 12.48 -12.33
N MET A 592 11.98 12.55 -12.79
CA MET A 592 12.71 11.46 -13.51
C MET A 592 13.97 10.99 -12.76
N HIS A 593 14.48 9.75 -12.91
CA HIS A 593 15.72 9.26 -12.24
C HIS A 593 16.47 8.08 -12.90
N ARG A 594 17.64 7.69 -12.33
CA ARG A 594 18.55 6.59 -12.76
C ARG A 594 18.80 5.58 -11.62
N ILE A 595 19.51 4.47 -11.87
CA ILE A 595 19.82 3.46 -10.84
C ILE A 595 21.31 3.04 -10.85
N LEU A 596 22.14 3.68 -10.03
CA LEU A 596 23.57 3.36 -9.91
C LEU A 596 23.88 2.38 -8.76
N TRP A 597 23.12 2.42 -7.67
CA TRP A 597 23.36 1.60 -6.47
C TRP A 597 23.33 0.09 -6.73
N ALA A 598 22.53 -0.35 -7.70
CA ALA A 598 22.42 -1.75 -8.11
C ALA A 598 23.78 -2.34 -8.48
N SER A 599 24.58 -1.57 -9.24
CA SER A 599 25.93 -1.93 -9.65
C SER A 599 26.96 -1.73 -8.54
N ARG A 600 26.74 -0.76 -7.64
CA ARG A 600 27.69 -0.35 -6.60
C ARG A 600 27.68 -1.25 -5.36
N TRP A 601 26.52 -1.73 -4.93
CA TRP A 601 26.34 -2.50 -3.68
C TRP A 601 25.43 -3.73 -3.83
N GLY A 602 25.02 -4.08 -5.05
CA GLY A 602 24.20 -5.27 -5.31
C GLY A 602 24.97 -6.56 -5.03
N TRP A 603 24.24 -7.64 -4.70
CA TRP A 603 24.87 -8.98 -4.67
C TRP A 603 25.31 -9.44 -6.07
N ARG A 604 24.75 -8.81 -7.10
CA ARG A 604 25.20 -8.75 -8.50
C ARG A 604 24.83 -7.38 -9.09
N SER A 605 25.53 -6.95 -10.12
CA SER A 605 25.10 -5.82 -10.96
C SER A 605 23.95 -6.23 -11.91
N PRO A 606 23.15 -5.28 -12.44
CA PRO A 606 22.18 -5.55 -13.50
C PRO A 606 22.86 -5.93 -14.82
N SER A 607 22.32 -6.93 -15.51
CA SER A 607 22.78 -7.36 -16.84
C SER A 607 22.54 -6.27 -17.90
N PRO A 608 23.13 -6.37 -19.11
CA PRO A 608 22.81 -5.48 -20.22
C PRO A 608 21.32 -5.58 -20.62
N LEU A 609 20.75 -6.79 -20.64
CA LEU A 609 19.32 -7.02 -20.82
C LEU A 609 18.50 -6.27 -19.75
N GLU A 610 18.86 -6.39 -18.47
CA GLU A 610 18.15 -5.65 -17.42
C GLU A 610 18.33 -4.14 -17.56
N ARG A 611 19.51 -3.64 -17.95
CA ARG A 611 19.75 -2.19 -18.16
C ARG A 611 19.01 -1.65 -19.37
N HIS A 612 18.94 -2.40 -20.47
CA HIS A 612 18.15 -2.01 -21.63
C HIS A 612 16.65 -2.15 -21.35
N ALA A 613 16.26 -3.18 -20.60
CA ALA A 613 14.93 -3.28 -20.04
C ALA A 613 14.64 -2.05 -19.18
N TYR A 614 15.44 -1.70 -18.16
CA TYR A 614 15.31 -0.43 -17.43
C TYR A 614 15.17 0.76 -18.35
N TYR A 615 15.90 0.84 -19.46
CA TYR A 615 15.77 1.94 -20.42
C TYR A 615 14.46 1.91 -21.21
N ILE A 616 14.23 0.91 -22.08
CA ILE A 616 12.97 0.73 -22.85
C ILE A 616 11.80 0.92 -21.93
N PHE A 617 11.93 0.33 -20.75
CA PHE A 617 10.99 0.50 -19.70
C PHE A 617 10.89 2.00 -19.36
N TRP A 618 11.90 2.64 -18.75
CA TRP A 618 11.91 4.06 -18.32
C TRP A 618 11.81 5.05 -19.50
N PHE A 619 11.62 4.57 -20.72
CA PHE A 619 11.42 5.35 -21.93
C PHE A 619 10.08 5.05 -22.60
N GLU A 620 9.46 3.90 -22.40
CA GLU A 620 8.00 3.81 -22.55
C GLU A 620 7.36 4.59 -21.42
N ILE A 621 8.00 4.59 -20.27
CA ILE A 621 7.62 5.37 -19.12
C ILE A 621 7.96 6.81 -19.45
N GLY A 622 9.24 7.10 -19.68
CA GLY A 622 9.83 8.32 -20.26
C GLY A 622 9.27 8.83 -21.60
N LYS A 623 8.37 8.13 -22.28
CA LYS A 623 7.40 8.63 -23.27
C LYS A 623 6.22 7.64 -23.40
N ARG A 624 5.35 7.69 -22.37
CA ARG A 624 3.88 7.44 -22.39
C ARG A 624 3.15 8.57 -21.65
N MET A 625 3.55 9.83 -21.82
CA MET A 625 3.60 10.86 -20.76
C MET A 625 3.22 12.32 -21.34
N GLY A 626 3.62 13.54 -20.85
CA GLY A 626 3.49 14.95 -21.46
C GLY A 626 4.67 16.05 -21.75
N ILE A 627 5.91 16.08 -21.15
CA ILE A 627 7.23 16.74 -21.49
C ILE A 627 7.87 16.17 -22.78
N LYS A 628 8.44 17.00 -23.63
CA LYS A 628 9.04 16.52 -24.88
C LYS A 628 10.53 16.18 -24.74
N ASP A 629 11.15 15.80 -25.85
CA ASP A 629 12.60 15.90 -26.07
C ASP A 629 13.49 14.95 -25.23
N ILE A 630 13.02 13.73 -25.00
CA ILE A 630 13.74 12.71 -24.22
C ILE A 630 14.58 11.82 -25.13
N PRO A 631 15.88 11.68 -24.85
CA PRO A 631 16.78 10.89 -25.68
C PRO A 631 16.27 9.46 -25.92
N ASP A 632 16.21 9.08 -27.19
CA ASP A 632 15.79 7.76 -27.67
C ASP A 632 16.83 6.64 -27.41
N SER A 633 17.83 6.90 -26.55
CA SER A 633 18.71 5.87 -26.00
C SER A 633 19.05 6.09 -24.52
N LEU A 634 19.39 4.98 -23.84
CA LEU A 634 19.90 5.02 -22.46
C LEU A 634 21.12 5.92 -22.30
N GLN A 635 21.98 5.98 -23.33
CA GLN A 635 23.23 6.72 -23.26
C GLN A 635 22.99 8.23 -23.33
N GLY A 636 22.18 8.71 -24.27
CA GLY A 636 21.80 10.12 -24.33
C GLY A 636 21.04 10.59 -23.08
N LEU A 637 20.20 9.74 -22.50
CA LEU A 637 19.49 10.04 -21.24
C LEU A 637 20.44 10.13 -20.03
N ILE A 638 21.58 9.44 -20.08
CA ILE A 638 22.64 9.54 -19.07
C ILE A 638 23.38 10.87 -19.21
N GLU A 639 23.82 11.20 -20.43
CA GLU A 639 24.63 12.38 -20.73
C GLU A 639 23.85 13.67 -20.43
N TRP A 640 22.62 13.78 -20.93
CA TRP A 640 21.70 14.90 -20.63
C TRP A 640 21.49 15.09 -19.12
N SER A 641 21.35 13.98 -18.37
CA SER A 641 21.14 14.04 -16.92
C SER A 641 22.39 14.51 -16.17
N GLU A 642 23.59 14.17 -16.63
CA GLU A 642 24.86 14.57 -15.99
C GLU A 642 25.18 16.05 -16.27
N GLU A 643 24.89 16.52 -17.48
CA GLU A 643 24.95 17.93 -17.92
C GLU A 643 23.95 18.82 -17.16
N TYR A 644 22.69 18.40 -17.05
CA TYR A 644 21.64 19.14 -16.35
C TYR A 644 21.91 19.22 -14.84
N GLU A 645 22.36 18.11 -14.22
CA GLU A 645 22.80 18.12 -12.82
C GLU A 645 23.99 19.06 -12.59
N GLU A 646 24.88 19.25 -13.56
CA GLU A 646 26.05 20.13 -13.40
C GLU A 646 25.66 21.61 -13.36
N ARG A 647 24.81 22.05 -14.30
CA ARG A 647 24.41 23.46 -14.41
C ARG A 647 23.46 23.91 -13.32
N HIS A 648 22.65 23.01 -12.78
CA HIS A 648 21.51 23.39 -11.94
C HIS A 648 21.56 22.88 -10.49
N MET A 649 22.38 21.87 -10.16
CA MET A 649 22.45 21.33 -8.79
C MET A 649 23.47 22.08 -7.91
N VAL A 650 23.19 23.36 -7.63
CA VAL A 650 24.10 24.27 -6.91
C VAL A 650 23.63 24.56 -5.47
N PRO A 651 24.51 24.89 -4.51
CA PRO A 651 24.15 25.10 -3.11
C PRO A 651 23.11 26.21 -2.89
N ALA A 652 22.08 25.93 -2.09
CA ALA A 652 21.11 26.92 -1.65
C ALA A 652 20.51 26.58 -0.28
N GLN A 653 20.11 27.61 0.48
CA GLN A 653 19.47 27.41 1.78
C GLN A 653 18.14 26.66 1.67
N SER A 654 17.42 26.83 0.55
CA SER A 654 16.24 26.04 0.22
C SER A 654 16.59 24.56 0.06
N ASN A 655 17.65 24.21 -0.69
CA ASN A 655 18.15 22.84 -0.77
C ASN A 655 18.46 22.30 0.63
N HIS A 656 19.21 23.04 1.46
CA HIS A 656 19.58 22.58 2.80
C HIS A 656 18.37 22.40 3.72
N GLU A 657 17.38 23.31 3.67
CA GLU A 657 16.10 23.10 4.36
C GLU A 657 15.46 21.80 3.88
N LEU A 658 15.35 21.56 2.57
CA LEU A 658 14.81 20.31 2.05
C LEU A 658 15.62 19.11 2.49
N ALA A 659 16.94 19.18 2.42
CA ALA A 659 17.88 18.15 2.84
C ALA A 659 17.66 17.79 4.30
N GLU A 660 17.57 18.79 5.18
CA GLU A 660 17.33 18.58 6.59
C GLU A 660 15.93 18.08 6.83
N TYR A 661 14.91 18.61 6.18
CA TYR A 661 13.59 18.03 6.20
C TYR A 661 13.56 16.57 5.70
N THR A 662 14.55 16.17 4.88
CA THR A 662 14.71 14.89 4.19
C THR A 662 15.74 13.96 4.90
N LEU A 663 16.56 14.46 5.83
CA LEU A 663 17.46 13.77 6.77
C LEU A 663 16.90 13.69 8.19
N ASP A 664 16.33 14.79 8.66
CA ASP A 664 15.09 14.81 9.42
C ASP A 664 13.88 14.38 8.57
N GLU A 665 14.09 13.50 7.57
CA GLU A 665 13.27 12.31 7.31
C GLU A 665 14.16 11.03 7.29
N LEU A 666 15.43 10.99 6.81
CA LEU A 666 16.24 9.73 6.63
C LEU A 666 16.42 8.86 7.87
N LEU A 667 15.97 9.29 9.04
CA LEU A 667 16.43 8.78 10.31
C LEU A 667 15.28 8.28 11.25
N SER A 668 14.58 7.22 10.81
CA SER A 668 13.42 6.54 11.46
C SER A 668 13.85 5.52 12.54
N ALA A 669 13.10 4.42 12.80
CA ALA A 669 13.28 3.34 13.83
C ALA A 669 13.65 3.61 15.30
N VAL A 670 14.19 4.77 15.66
CA VAL A 670 15.37 4.69 16.47
C VAL A 670 15.51 5.83 17.51
N PRO A 671 15.51 5.51 18.83
CA PRO A 671 15.38 6.48 19.95
C PRO A 671 16.31 7.71 19.91
N ARG A 672 15.99 8.82 20.57
CA ARG A 672 16.98 9.92 20.74
C ARG A 672 17.98 9.68 21.89
N VAL A 673 17.73 8.62 22.66
CA VAL A 673 18.44 8.22 23.89
C VAL A 673 19.93 8.03 23.62
N LEU A 674 20.78 8.71 24.38
CA LEU A 674 22.25 8.77 24.22
C LEU A 674 22.75 9.62 23.02
N GLY A 675 21.91 10.54 22.53
CA GLY A 675 22.37 11.80 21.89
C GLY A 675 22.20 11.94 20.37
N LEU A 676 21.13 11.40 19.81
CA LEU A 676 21.23 10.98 18.41
C LEU A 676 20.60 11.93 17.39
N LYS A 677 21.47 12.73 16.75
CA LYS A 677 21.30 13.12 15.34
C LYS A 677 22.52 13.45 14.48
N THR A 678 23.75 13.54 15.01
CA THR A 678 24.96 13.70 14.18
C THR A 678 25.38 12.41 13.43
N PHE A 679 26.13 11.49 14.03
CA PHE A 679 26.82 10.29 13.48
C PHE A 679 26.10 9.44 12.40
N GLY A 680 24.78 9.55 12.23
CA GLY A 680 23.98 8.75 11.30
C GLY A 680 23.20 9.56 10.26
N LYS A 681 22.88 10.83 10.53
CA LYS A 681 22.78 11.81 9.43
C LYS A 681 24.09 11.74 8.64
N ARG A 682 25.21 11.56 9.36
CA ARG A 682 26.53 11.30 8.78
C ARG A 682 26.62 9.97 8.01
N VAL A 683 26.04 8.84 8.47
CA VAL A 683 25.90 7.60 7.66
C VAL A 683 25.09 7.83 6.38
N ALA A 684 23.99 8.57 6.47
CA ALA A 684 23.20 8.96 5.31
C ALA A 684 24.00 9.85 4.35
N ILE A 685 24.74 10.84 4.85
CA ILE A 685 25.62 11.69 4.04
C ILE A 685 26.72 10.86 3.36
N CYS A 686 27.25 9.80 3.99
CA CYS A 686 28.17 8.83 3.36
C CYS A 686 27.53 7.99 2.23
N LEU A 687 26.21 8.04 2.02
CA LEU A 687 25.48 7.35 0.96
C LEU A 687 25.01 8.32 -0.16
N MET A 688 25.24 9.62 -0.01
CA MET A 688 24.99 10.62 -1.05
C MET A 688 26.15 10.68 -2.05
N ASP A 689 25.85 11.03 -3.30
CA ASP A 689 26.89 11.43 -4.26
C ASP A 689 27.37 12.85 -3.93
N ASP A 690 28.66 13.17 -4.14
CA ASP A 690 29.25 14.41 -3.62
C ASP A 690 28.63 15.71 -4.16
N ARG A 691 28.24 15.75 -5.45
CA ARG A 691 27.51 16.89 -6.05
C ARG A 691 26.21 17.17 -5.28
N VAL A 692 25.48 16.12 -4.91
CA VAL A 692 24.27 16.20 -4.08
C VAL A 692 24.61 16.70 -2.68
N ARG A 693 25.59 16.10 -2.00
CA ARG A 693 26.02 16.51 -0.65
C ARG A 693 26.39 17.98 -0.58
N VAL A 694 27.12 18.49 -1.57
CA VAL A 694 27.55 19.89 -1.67
C VAL A 694 26.35 20.80 -1.95
N ALA A 695 25.46 20.44 -2.87
CA ALA A 695 24.22 21.20 -3.13
C ALA A 695 23.30 21.27 -1.89
N MET A 696 23.34 20.27 -1.02
CA MET A 696 22.66 20.25 0.29
C MET A 696 23.41 20.99 1.40
N MET A 697 24.55 21.65 1.11
CA MET A 697 25.40 22.33 2.09
C MET A 697 25.86 21.41 3.25
N TYR A 698 25.94 20.08 3.02
CA TYR A 698 26.35 19.13 4.05
C TYR A 698 27.87 18.96 4.13
N PRO A 699 28.47 19.00 5.35
CA PRO A 699 29.90 18.79 5.51
C PRO A 699 30.30 17.36 5.13
N GLU A 700 31.52 17.21 4.60
CA GLU A 700 32.09 15.90 4.35
C GLU A 700 32.23 15.10 5.65
N GLN A 701 32.14 13.78 5.55
CA GLN A 701 32.21 12.88 6.70
C GLN A 701 33.59 12.22 6.81
N PRO A 702 34.10 11.91 8.02
CA PRO A 702 35.42 11.32 8.17
C PRO A 702 35.57 10.06 7.32
N LYS A 703 36.69 9.93 6.60
CA LYS A 703 36.93 8.82 5.64
C LYS A 703 36.72 7.44 6.27
N LEU A 704 37.05 7.25 7.55
CA LEU A 704 36.79 6.01 8.29
C LEU A 704 35.28 5.66 8.37
N LEU A 705 34.40 6.65 8.52
CA LEU A 705 32.95 6.44 8.51
C LEU A 705 32.43 6.14 7.10
N GLN A 706 32.97 6.82 6.07
CA GLN A 706 32.65 6.51 4.67
C GLN A 706 33.03 5.06 4.32
N ALA A 707 34.26 4.67 4.67
CA ALA A 707 34.76 3.31 4.49
C ALA A 707 33.93 2.27 5.25
N SER A 708 33.61 2.53 6.52
CA SER A 708 32.77 1.63 7.35
C SER A 708 31.38 1.41 6.74
N VAL A 709 30.75 2.45 6.21
CA VAL A 709 29.45 2.37 5.54
C VAL A 709 29.55 1.61 4.21
N SER A 710 30.61 1.86 3.42
CA SER A 710 30.86 1.13 2.16
C SER A 710 31.12 -0.37 2.40
N ILE A 711 31.90 -0.70 3.43
CA ILE A 711 32.15 -2.08 3.87
C ILE A 711 30.83 -2.74 4.30
N LEU A 712 30.03 -2.09 5.16
CA LEU A 712 28.73 -2.60 5.59
C LEU A 712 27.78 -2.90 4.41
N MET A 713 27.66 -1.97 3.46
CA MET A 713 26.83 -2.15 2.25
C MET A 713 27.34 -3.29 1.37
N SER A 714 28.67 -3.39 1.18
CA SER A 714 29.30 -4.46 0.41
C SER A 714 29.15 -5.83 1.08
N SER A 715 29.26 -5.90 2.41
CA SER A 715 29.00 -7.10 3.21
C SER A 715 27.54 -7.55 3.06
N ILE A 716 26.57 -6.62 3.09
CA ILE A 716 25.14 -6.93 2.86
C ILE A 716 24.93 -7.56 1.47
N GLY A 717 25.69 -7.14 0.45
CA GLY A 717 25.75 -7.78 -0.86
C GLY A 717 26.37 -9.18 -0.83
N PHE A 718 27.52 -9.35 -0.16
CA PHE A 718 28.24 -10.62 0.00
C PHE A 718 27.41 -11.70 0.72
N PHE A 719 26.84 -11.37 1.89
CA PHE A 719 25.98 -12.29 2.64
C PHE A 719 24.74 -12.70 1.83
N GLN A 720 24.14 -11.76 1.09
CA GLN A 720 23.06 -12.08 0.16
C GLN A 720 23.53 -13.00 -0.97
N ARG A 721 24.70 -12.78 -1.57
CA ARG A 721 25.20 -13.58 -2.70
C ARG A 721 25.43 -15.05 -2.34
N TRP A 722 26.03 -15.30 -1.18
CA TRP A 722 26.62 -16.61 -0.86
C TRP A 722 25.94 -17.36 0.28
N LEU A 723 25.38 -16.66 1.27
CA LEU A 723 25.00 -17.27 2.56
C LEU A 723 23.49 -17.27 2.84
N LEU A 724 22.70 -16.57 2.02
CA LEU A 724 21.25 -16.48 2.18
C LEU A 724 20.51 -17.08 0.98
N LEU A 725 19.59 -18.02 1.23
CA LEU A 725 18.64 -18.49 0.21
C LEU A 725 17.86 -17.33 -0.43
N PRO A 726 17.41 -17.45 -1.70
CA PRO A 726 16.53 -16.45 -2.29
C PRO A 726 15.18 -16.42 -1.56
N ARG A 727 14.44 -15.32 -1.76
CA ARG A 727 13.11 -15.17 -1.19
C ARG A 727 12.13 -16.04 -1.96
N ILE A 728 11.31 -16.79 -1.24
CA ILE A 728 10.26 -17.62 -1.84
C ILE A 728 9.19 -16.68 -2.42
N SER A 729 8.61 -15.80 -1.59
CA SER A 729 7.61 -14.80 -1.99
C SER A 729 8.21 -13.44 -2.40
N PRO A 730 7.49 -12.64 -3.23
CA PRO A 730 7.92 -11.30 -3.60
C PRO A 730 7.82 -10.38 -2.37
N ARG A 731 8.95 -9.98 -1.79
CA ARG A 731 8.96 -9.01 -0.66
C ARG A 731 9.02 -7.58 -1.22
N PHE A 732 8.15 -7.35 -2.19
CA PHE A 732 8.10 -6.12 -2.95
C PHE A 732 7.40 -5.02 -2.18
N PRO A 733 7.44 -3.74 -2.54
CA PRO A 733 6.68 -2.73 -1.83
C PRO A 733 5.24 -3.10 -1.66
N VAL A 734 4.66 -3.80 -2.64
CA VAL A 734 3.24 -3.87 -2.98
C VAL A 734 2.62 -5.24 -2.84
N ASP A 735 1.32 -5.31 -2.58
CA ASP A 735 0.58 -6.49 -3.07
C ASP A 735 0.46 -6.34 -4.58
N VAL A 736 1.32 -7.09 -5.27
CA VAL A 736 1.44 -7.09 -6.72
C VAL A 736 0.43 -8.02 -7.39
N SER A 737 -0.20 -8.89 -6.59
CA SER A 737 -0.98 -10.02 -7.07
C SER A 737 -2.40 -9.61 -7.49
N GLY A 738 -2.54 -8.58 -8.34
CA GLY A 738 -3.85 -8.18 -8.87
C GLY A 738 -4.86 -7.76 -7.85
N ARG A 739 -4.51 -7.58 -6.57
CA ARG A 739 -5.50 -7.83 -5.53
C ARG A 739 -6.48 -6.68 -5.40
N VAL A 740 -7.66 -6.77 -6.06
CA VAL A 740 -8.74 -5.76 -5.88
C VAL A 740 -8.81 -5.41 -4.40
N PRO A 741 -8.88 -4.15 -3.94
CA PRO A 741 -8.67 -3.45 -2.61
C PRO A 741 -8.99 -3.70 -1.11
N LYS A 742 -9.57 -2.72 -0.40
CA LYS A 742 -10.28 -2.83 0.89
C LYS A 742 -11.38 -1.76 1.02
N LEU A 743 -12.66 -2.01 0.63
CA LEU A 743 -13.77 -1.02 0.60
C LEU A 743 -13.88 -0.22 1.92
N ASP A 744 -14.81 0.70 1.97
CA ASP A 744 -14.82 1.70 3.01
C ASP A 744 -15.93 1.53 4.05
N LYS A 745 -15.49 1.27 5.28
CA LYS A 745 -16.31 1.09 6.49
C LYS A 745 -17.26 2.25 6.66
N ASP A 746 -16.72 3.43 6.43
CA ASP A 746 -17.50 4.60 6.21
C ASP A 746 -17.03 5.20 4.87
N SER A 747 -17.42 4.64 3.73
CA SER A 747 -18.09 5.42 2.66
C SER A 747 -18.76 4.50 1.64
N GLY A 748 -18.48 3.18 1.64
CA GLY A 748 -19.11 2.20 0.74
C GLY A 748 -18.09 1.25 0.11
N CYS A 749 -17.69 1.54 -1.13
CA CYS A 749 -16.77 0.91 -2.09
C CYS A 749 -15.17 1.02 -1.89
N PRO A 750 -14.26 0.47 -2.73
CA PRO A 750 -12.92 -0.12 -2.37
C PRO A 750 -11.67 0.77 -2.02
N ARG A 751 -10.78 0.50 -1.03
CA ARG A 751 -9.40 1.11 -0.84
C ARG A 751 -8.26 0.25 -0.20
N LEU A 752 -7.07 0.09 -0.80
CA LEU A 752 -6.27 -1.14 -0.57
C LEU A 752 -5.55 -1.28 0.75
N HIS A 753 -5.64 -2.52 1.29
CA HIS A 753 -4.74 -3.14 2.27
C HIS A 753 -3.62 -4.06 1.68
N PRO A 754 -2.37 -3.57 1.69
CA PRO A 754 -1.09 -4.30 1.38
C PRO A 754 -0.41 -5.15 2.59
N ASN A 755 0.86 -5.45 3.08
CA ASN A 755 2.45 -5.52 2.92
C ASN A 755 3.27 -4.89 4.29
N LYS A 756 3.72 -3.61 4.48
CA LYS A 756 4.93 -3.14 5.30
C LYS A 756 4.93 -1.75 5.97
N TRP A 757 5.19 -1.56 7.27
CA TRP A 757 5.21 -0.22 7.92
C TRP A 757 6.28 0.78 7.41
N ALA A 758 5.95 2.05 7.18
CA ALA A 758 6.93 3.09 6.85
C ALA A 758 6.75 4.38 7.67
N ALA A 759 7.66 5.37 7.59
CA ALA A 759 8.36 6.04 8.73
C ALA A 759 7.49 6.31 9.94
N ARG A 760 6.89 7.49 9.98
CA ARG A 760 5.71 7.83 10.77
C ARG A 760 4.58 6.98 10.18
N PRO A 761 3.50 6.69 10.87
CA PRO A 761 2.33 6.28 10.17
C PRO A 761 1.70 7.55 9.59
N TRP A 762 1.29 7.48 8.33
CA TRP A 762 -0.14 7.61 8.14
C TRP A 762 -0.66 6.16 8.33
N TYR A 763 -1.83 5.78 7.89
CA TYR A 763 -2.12 4.38 7.61
C TYR A 763 -2.20 3.16 8.61
N ARG A 764 -1.75 2.92 9.90
CA ARG A 764 -0.99 1.70 10.54
C ARG A 764 -1.22 0.21 11.34
N PRO A 765 -2.17 -0.53 12.11
CA PRO A 765 -3.48 -1.37 11.90
C PRO A 765 -4.68 -1.26 12.94
N GLU A 766 -5.87 -0.65 12.70
CA GLU A 766 -6.39 0.37 13.71
C GLU A 766 -7.00 -0.36 14.86
N PRO A 767 -6.36 -0.30 16.03
CA PRO A 767 -6.04 -1.50 16.76
C PRO A 767 -7.34 -2.10 17.26
N THR A 768 -7.87 -3.01 16.44
CA THR A 768 -9.30 -3.32 16.40
C THR A 768 -9.74 -4.03 17.68
N ASN A 769 -8.75 -4.61 18.35
CA ASN A 769 -8.82 -5.25 19.63
C ASN A 769 -7.57 -4.86 20.44
N ILE A 770 -7.49 -5.22 21.72
CA ILE A 770 -6.35 -4.82 22.55
C ILE A 770 -5.10 -5.72 22.33
N LEU A 771 -5.18 -6.78 21.50
CA LEU A 771 -4.03 -7.59 21.07
C LEU A 771 -3.26 -6.88 19.94
N ALA A 772 -3.97 -6.02 19.21
CA ALA A 772 -3.36 -4.87 18.60
C ALA A 772 -3.08 -3.80 19.66
N ARG A 773 -4.06 -3.20 20.35
CA ARG A 773 -3.86 -1.92 21.08
C ARG A 773 -2.75 -1.94 22.13
N TRP A 774 -2.57 -3.01 22.90
CA TRP A 774 -1.47 -3.14 23.87
C TRP A 774 -0.13 -3.47 23.20
N ARG A 775 -0.11 -4.29 22.14
CA ARG A 775 1.10 -4.49 21.32
C ARG A 775 1.50 -3.19 20.64
N GLU A 776 0.52 -2.42 20.18
CA GLU A 776 0.71 -1.11 19.59
C GLU A 776 1.17 -0.11 20.67
N GLN A 777 0.57 -0.02 21.84
CA GLN A 777 1.04 0.80 22.98
C GLN A 777 2.41 0.37 23.54
N LEU A 778 2.78 -0.92 23.48
CA LEU A 778 4.10 -1.38 23.86
C LEU A 778 5.14 -0.94 22.82
N LEU A 779 4.85 -1.22 21.57
CA LEU A 779 5.73 -0.82 20.47
C LEU A 779 5.80 0.72 20.41
N VAL A 780 4.74 1.49 20.69
CA VAL A 780 4.76 2.95 21.01
C VAL A 780 5.85 3.25 22.03
N LYS A 781 5.72 2.64 23.20
CA LYS A 781 6.51 2.94 24.40
C LYS A 781 8.00 2.63 24.24
N ILE A 782 8.40 1.64 23.44
CA ILE A 782 9.82 1.26 23.28
C ILE A 782 10.60 2.10 22.24
N GLY A 783 9.99 3.13 21.65
CA GLY A 783 10.57 3.76 20.45
C GLY A 783 10.52 2.80 19.27
N TRP A 784 9.44 2.03 19.17
CA TRP A 784 8.85 1.63 17.91
C TRP A 784 7.77 2.74 17.61
N TYR A 785 6.48 2.50 17.88
CA TYR A 785 5.35 3.24 17.30
C TYR A 785 4.89 4.52 18.07
N SER A 786 5.66 5.54 18.47
CA SER A 786 5.25 6.45 19.60
C SER A 786 4.12 7.54 19.49
N GLU A 787 2.94 7.28 18.87
CA GLU A 787 1.58 7.64 19.40
C GLU A 787 0.63 6.47 19.05
N MET A 788 -0.62 6.47 19.49
CA MET A 788 -1.59 5.53 18.92
C MET A 788 -2.15 6.07 17.61
N PRO A 789 -1.88 5.41 16.47
CA PRO A 789 -2.54 5.87 15.27
C PRO A 789 -4.08 5.71 15.40
N GLY A 790 -4.83 6.72 14.98
CA GLY A 790 -6.28 6.94 14.99
C GLY A 790 -6.67 7.83 13.78
N PRO A 791 -7.92 8.28 13.63
CA PRO A 791 -8.35 9.36 12.72
C PRO A 791 -7.32 10.14 11.87
N HIS A 792 -7.15 11.41 12.17
CA HIS A 792 -5.92 12.19 12.04
C HIS A 792 -4.81 11.77 11.04
N LEU A 793 -3.92 10.78 11.25
CA LEU A 793 -2.89 10.41 10.24
C LEU A 793 -3.52 9.63 9.04
N LYS A 794 -4.75 9.99 8.75
CA LYS A 794 -5.72 9.70 7.72
C LYS A 794 -6.35 8.36 7.69
N SER A 795 -7.28 8.16 8.60
CA SER A 795 -7.42 6.84 9.13
C SER A 795 -7.82 5.71 8.21
N SER A 796 -8.06 5.93 6.91
CA SER A 796 -8.80 5.20 5.87
C SER A 796 -8.27 3.97 5.13
N GLY A 797 -7.96 4.06 3.86
CA GLY A 797 -7.56 2.96 2.99
C GLY A 797 -7.00 3.64 1.77
N TYR A 798 -5.94 3.13 1.17
CA TYR A 798 -5.16 3.99 0.28
C TYR A 798 -5.27 3.58 -1.16
N ARG A 799 -5.31 4.64 -1.97
CA ARG A 799 -5.42 4.77 -3.40
C ARG A 799 -4.90 6.16 -3.80
N ILE A 800 -5.03 6.61 -5.03
CA ILE A 800 -4.02 7.49 -5.64
C ILE A 800 -4.50 8.84 -6.15
N GLU A 801 -5.62 9.44 -5.75
CA GLU A 801 -6.17 10.73 -6.26
C GLU A 801 -6.37 11.81 -5.26
N GLU A 802 -6.93 11.57 -4.08
CA GLU A 802 -6.86 12.60 -3.07
C GLU A 802 -5.42 13.03 -2.85
N MET A 803 -4.50 12.05 -2.86
CA MET A 803 -3.23 12.20 -2.20
C MET A 803 -2.55 13.46 -2.70
N GLY A 804 -2.29 14.46 -1.85
CA GLY A 804 -1.39 15.54 -2.21
C GLY A 804 -1.36 16.62 -1.18
N PRO A 805 -0.60 17.71 -1.39
CA PRO A 805 -0.87 18.96 -0.68
C PRO A 805 -2.39 19.14 -0.47
N PRO A 806 -2.89 19.22 0.79
CA PRO A 806 -4.31 18.92 1.15
C PRO A 806 -5.30 19.76 0.39
N ARG A 807 -4.85 20.94 -0.01
CA ARG A 807 -5.57 21.91 -0.81
C ARG A 807 -6.06 21.35 -2.16
N PHE A 808 -5.34 20.42 -2.78
CA PHE A 808 -5.76 19.69 -3.99
C PHE A 808 -5.89 18.21 -3.64
N GLU A 809 -7.14 17.74 -3.62
CA GLU A 809 -7.56 16.60 -2.84
C GLU A 809 -9.10 16.36 -2.74
N ASN A 810 -9.92 17.27 -2.20
CA ASN A 810 -9.97 18.73 -2.40
C ASN A 810 -9.81 19.02 -3.90
N VAL A 811 -9.70 20.29 -4.34
CA VAL A 811 -9.44 20.73 -5.73
C VAL A 811 -8.88 19.56 -6.55
N GLY A 812 -9.79 18.90 -7.27
CA GLY A 812 -9.73 17.52 -7.75
C GLY A 812 -11.11 16.92 -7.97
N ARG A 813 -11.44 16.16 -9.02
CA ARG A 813 -10.60 15.15 -9.67
C ARG A 813 -10.79 14.91 -11.19
N GLU A 814 -11.65 15.65 -11.88
CA GLU A 814 -12.24 15.29 -13.18
C GLU A 814 -11.31 14.94 -14.39
N GLU A 815 -10.37 15.79 -14.82
CA GLU A 815 -9.42 15.56 -15.97
C GLU A 815 -8.81 14.18 -15.96
N VAL A 816 -8.48 13.80 -14.76
CA VAL A 816 -7.48 12.81 -14.51
C VAL A 816 -8.06 11.48 -14.94
N MET A 817 -9.37 11.25 -14.79
CA MET A 817 -10.06 10.15 -15.48
C MET A 817 -10.14 10.23 -17.00
N ARG A 818 -10.27 11.43 -17.54
CA ARG A 818 -10.36 11.60 -18.98
C ARG A 818 -9.02 11.22 -19.60
N LEU A 819 -7.94 11.87 -19.14
CA LEU A 819 -6.54 11.45 -19.31
C LEU A 819 -6.41 9.94 -19.06
N ALA A 820 -7.12 9.44 -18.05
CA ALA A 820 -7.08 8.04 -17.67
C ALA A 820 -7.53 7.04 -18.70
N SER A 821 -8.57 7.42 -19.41
CA SER A 821 -9.22 6.60 -20.42
C SER A 821 -8.56 6.83 -21.79
N GLN A 822 -8.06 8.04 -22.06
CA GLN A 822 -7.60 8.49 -23.38
C GLN A 822 -6.54 7.58 -24.02
N LEU A 823 -5.30 7.75 -23.59
CA LEU A 823 -4.11 7.09 -24.13
C LEU A 823 -4.03 5.54 -23.80
N GLN A 824 -5.14 4.91 -23.35
CA GLN A 824 -5.34 3.43 -23.09
C GLN A 824 -5.73 2.74 -24.37
N GLY A 825 -6.47 3.49 -25.21
CA GLY A 825 -7.28 2.94 -26.29
C GLY A 825 -8.67 2.46 -25.86
N ARG A 826 -9.06 2.51 -24.57
CA ARG A 826 -10.39 2.10 -24.09
C ARG A 826 -10.83 2.87 -22.84
N PRO A 827 -12.15 2.94 -22.56
CA PRO A 827 -12.60 3.21 -21.22
C PRO A 827 -11.91 2.24 -20.28
N ILE A 828 -11.45 2.82 -19.19
CA ILE A 828 -11.28 2.13 -17.94
C ILE A 828 -12.69 1.53 -17.72
N THR A 829 -12.81 0.20 -17.72
CA THR A 829 -13.86 -0.55 -17.01
C THR A 829 -13.19 -1.78 -16.34
N GLY A 830 -13.50 -2.03 -15.07
CA GLY A 830 -12.54 -2.51 -14.07
C GLY A 830 -13.10 -2.59 -12.64
N PRO A 831 -12.28 -2.48 -11.59
CA PRO A 831 -12.63 -1.68 -10.41
C PRO A 831 -12.27 -0.17 -10.43
N TRP A 832 -12.00 0.52 -11.57
CA TRP A 832 -11.17 1.74 -11.65
C TRP A 832 -11.43 3.08 -12.50
N SER A 833 -12.57 3.42 -13.15
CA SER A 833 -13.08 4.79 -13.53
C SER A 833 -14.52 5.30 -13.18
N LEU A 834 -14.72 6.63 -13.15
CA LEU A 834 -15.90 7.49 -12.79
C LEU A 834 -17.02 7.13 -11.74
N GLU A 835 -17.74 6.01 -11.81
CA GLU A 835 -19.18 5.93 -11.40
C GLU A 835 -19.64 5.15 -10.10
N GLY A 836 -18.97 5.20 -8.93
CA GLY A 836 -19.07 4.05 -7.97
C GLY A 836 -17.89 3.88 -6.99
N ARG A 837 -17.31 5.02 -6.64
CA ARG A 837 -17.01 5.45 -5.27
C ARG A 837 -18.29 5.95 -4.61
N LYS A 838 -19.40 5.70 -5.29
CA LYS A 838 -20.78 5.83 -4.88
C LYS A 838 -21.20 4.42 -4.42
#